data_AF-Q81B12-F1
#
_entry.id   AF-Q81B12-F1
#
_cell.length_a   1.000
_cell.length_b   1.000
_cell.length_c   1.000
_cell.angle_alpha   90.00
_cell.angle_beta   90.00
_cell.angle_gamma   90.00
#
_symmetry.space_group_name_H-M   'P 1'
#
loop_
_entity.id
_entity.type
_entity.pdbx_description
1 polymer ?
#
loop_
_entity_poly.entity_id
_entity_poly.type
_entity_poly.pdbx_seq_one_letter_code
_entity_poly.pdbx_strand_id
1 'polypeptide(L)'
;MFFLIGNIHLHADERTNVKEITSLEEPTWIFQAGISKGKYHDRQDLGFILQRNTPLKVRQTNPNFKDKLTLRLLSNDSKNEKSIQVGNEWITIQGDTPLVPFIDTPYGEEHAVLEYQLGNESATKPLAIYKQQGSVSQFFSTWDQFDGEYALIQGESFQLFVPKKDKELVRSLKDFQSLDELIAYYEDIFAMYDSIIGLDGSTVENKKSQNRYFLKADISGAGGAYYGANWTANSTDSTKMWLDKLSWGTLHEIAHGYQAGFDNQGIFTGEVSNNLFGVQYQYSKYGKKADQVGWLFNFGKKEQVERNLYNALMKENKNYDDLDLRQKLILLTMAKQKAGDEAFAKMYQGYRKLASNAAFKKGDYSLPDLMNQYYSENVQVDFTPVFERWGFKLNHKQIEMNRAKGYPAITSLAYIVPESQLAKARALVDPDIPINSNFEIVTNQQIASLGLKGNLHIHLHTNEIDTLKGRKIKLKERNTVVQEKTIETADINLQDVPNGVYTVEISGEKMDRMYHFRSYYAYVKEKDNSLTIDVNEMKVSNLVNETIQFLGLGDDQFAELNTDLEQKRAVFTVTTKTPHSYYTDEKYASIEVFNEKGEKIYTKEMEGTNVTIVKDTIPLKEGYKIKIYHDEIKKRLTSKATIINPMNKTNEFIMTKWGLKNTYLKNNPEENLMKRIDEEMEEIISNPVLKEIPMQKLEMKKNVWMAINMLSEPQKITYINKYKDSLYNE
;
A
#
# COMPACT_ATOMS: atom_id res chain seq x y z
N MET A 1 50.19 40.95 -61.41
CA MET A 1 48.95 41.06 -62.22
C MET A 1 48.54 39.65 -62.61
N PHE A 2 47.42 39.18 -62.04
CA PHE A 2 46.59 38.01 -62.43
C PHE A 2 47.19 36.60 -62.39
N PHE A 3 46.53 35.53 -61.91
CA PHE A 3 45.16 35.27 -61.43
C PHE A 3 45.24 34.12 -60.39
N LEU A 4 44.62 34.29 -59.21
CA LEU A 4 44.32 33.19 -58.29
C LEU A 4 42.90 32.71 -58.62
N ILE A 5 42.74 31.44 -59.01
CA ILE A 5 41.43 30.81 -59.14
C ILE A 5 41.08 30.25 -57.76
N GLY A 6 40.14 30.91 -57.08
CA GLY A 6 39.59 30.44 -55.82
C GLY A 6 38.63 29.27 -56.07
N ASN A 7 38.93 28.12 -55.45
CA ASN A 7 37.96 27.06 -55.25
C ASN A 7 36.94 27.54 -54.21
N ILE A 8 35.72 27.84 -54.66
CA ILE A 8 34.57 28.03 -53.79
C ILE A 8 34.14 26.64 -53.32
N HIS A 9 34.47 26.28 -52.09
CA HIS A 9 33.73 25.25 -51.35
C HIS A 9 32.38 25.87 -50.98
N LEU A 10 31.30 25.48 -51.67
CA LEU A 10 29.96 25.67 -51.14
C LEU A 10 29.84 24.79 -49.88
N HIS A 11 29.85 25.42 -48.71
CA HIS A 11 29.25 24.82 -47.52
C HIS A 11 27.75 24.70 -47.80
N ALA A 12 27.22 23.48 -47.84
CA ALA A 12 25.79 23.28 -47.73
C ALA A 12 25.36 23.79 -46.35
N ASP A 13 24.54 24.83 -46.29
CA ASP A 13 23.97 25.32 -45.04
C ASP A 13 23.22 24.16 -44.35
N GLU A 14 23.64 23.79 -43.13
CA GLU A 14 22.93 22.80 -42.30
C GLU A 14 21.52 23.34 -42.03
N ARG A 15 20.49 22.75 -42.66
CA ARG A 15 19.10 23.17 -42.52
C ARG A 15 18.66 23.03 -41.07
N THR A 16 18.29 24.15 -40.45
CA THR A 16 17.68 24.17 -39.12
C THR A 16 16.20 23.81 -39.23
N ASN A 17 15.83 22.71 -38.58
CA ASN A 17 14.44 22.31 -38.41
C ASN A 17 13.93 22.81 -37.05
N VAL A 18 12.64 23.14 -37.00
CA VAL A 18 11.99 23.67 -35.79
C VAL A 18 10.81 22.77 -35.45
N LYS A 19 10.68 22.41 -34.18
CA LYS A 19 9.54 21.65 -33.67
C LYS A 19 9.07 22.26 -32.35
N GLU A 20 7.78 22.56 -32.27
CA GLU A 20 7.14 22.86 -30.98
C GLU A 20 7.02 21.58 -30.14
N ILE A 21 7.40 21.68 -28.88
CA ILE A 21 7.31 20.61 -27.89
C ILE A 21 6.26 21.03 -26.87
N THR A 22 5.09 20.41 -26.94
CA THR A 22 3.97 20.70 -26.04
C THR A 22 4.28 20.23 -24.63
N SER A 23 3.72 20.89 -23.63
CA SER A 23 3.85 20.54 -22.21
C SER A 23 2.54 19.96 -21.69
N LEU A 24 2.62 19.14 -20.64
CA LEU A 24 1.47 18.58 -19.95
C LEU A 24 1.30 19.20 -18.56
N GLU A 25 0.08 19.21 -18.06
CA GLU A 25 -0.17 19.42 -16.62
C GLU A 25 0.50 18.29 -15.82
N GLU A 26 1.32 18.64 -14.83
CA GLU A 26 1.86 17.62 -13.93
C GLU A 26 0.73 17.08 -13.05
N PRO A 27 0.42 15.75 -13.09
CA PRO A 27 -0.64 15.18 -12.28
C PRO A 27 -0.16 14.96 -10.83
N THR A 28 0.15 16.07 -10.14
CA THR A 28 0.71 16.07 -8.78
C THR A 28 -0.16 15.30 -7.79
N TRP A 29 -1.48 15.32 -7.97
CA TRP A 29 -2.44 14.57 -7.15
C TRP A 29 -2.31 13.04 -7.25
N ILE A 30 -1.87 12.51 -8.40
CA ILE A 30 -1.56 11.08 -8.58
C ILE A 30 -0.18 10.79 -7.98
N PHE A 31 0.82 11.65 -8.28
CA PHE A 31 2.20 11.43 -7.87
C PHE A 31 2.43 11.55 -6.36
N GLN A 32 1.78 12.49 -5.68
CA GLN A 32 1.85 12.64 -4.22
C GLN A 32 1.31 11.41 -3.49
N ALA A 33 0.32 10.73 -4.07
CA ALA A 33 -0.20 9.47 -3.57
C ALA A 33 0.70 8.27 -3.87
N GLY A 34 1.90 8.48 -4.42
CA GLY A 34 2.85 7.42 -4.76
C GLY A 34 2.45 6.59 -5.98
N ILE A 35 1.43 7.01 -6.73
CA ILE A 35 1.01 6.35 -7.98
C ILE A 35 1.87 6.89 -9.10
N SER A 36 2.53 6.01 -9.86
CA SER A 36 3.54 6.42 -10.83
C SER A 36 3.06 6.38 -12.28
N LYS A 37 1.78 6.09 -12.53
CA LYS A 37 1.13 5.89 -13.84
C LYS A 37 1.67 6.82 -14.92
N GLY A 38 2.44 6.25 -15.85
CA GLY A 38 2.97 6.95 -17.03
C GLY A 38 3.89 8.14 -16.72
N LYS A 39 4.39 8.26 -15.48
CA LYS A 39 5.30 9.33 -15.07
C LYS A 39 6.56 9.26 -15.93
N TYR A 40 6.88 10.35 -16.65
CA TYR A 40 8.00 10.45 -17.59
C TYR A 40 7.98 9.46 -18.78
N HIS A 41 6.83 8.86 -19.08
CA HIS A 41 6.68 7.98 -20.24
C HIS A 41 6.27 8.76 -21.50
N ASP A 42 5.47 9.81 -21.38
CA ASP A 42 4.97 10.57 -22.53
C ASP A 42 6.12 11.22 -23.31
N ARG A 43 6.12 11.02 -24.63
CA ARG A 43 7.20 11.47 -25.51
C ARG A 43 6.72 12.00 -26.86
N GLN A 44 7.48 12.97 -27.37
CA GLN A 44 7.29 13.57 -28.68
C GLN A 44 8.44 13.16 -29.61
N ASP A 45 8.13 12.35 -30.63
CA ASP A 45 9.09 11.86 -31.63
C ASP A 45 9.52 12.95 -32.61
N LEU A 46 10.75 12.95 -33.12
CA LEU A 46 11.14 13.90 -34.20
C LEU A 46 10.78 13.40 -35.61
N GLY A 47 10.12 12.25 -35.75
CA GLY A 47 9.60 11.74 -37.02
C GLY A 47 10.61 11.03 -37.93
N PHE A 48 11.84 10.77 -37.47
CA PHE A 48 12.88 10.09 -38.26
C PHE A 48 13.71 9.11 -37.42
N ILE A 49 14.43 8.22 -38.10
CA ILE A 49 15.43 7.31 -37.56
C ILE A 49 16.81 7.88 -37.88
N LEU A 50 17.56 8.20 -36.84
CA LEU A 50 18.94 8.67 -36.93
C LEU A 50 19.85 7.48 -37.21
N GLN A 51 20.51 7.46 -38.36
CA GLN A 51 21.44 6.38 -38.69
C GLN A 51 22.72 6.49 -37.86
N ARG A 52 23.44 5.37 -37.77
CA ARG A 52 24.67 5.27 -36.98
C ARG A 52 25.67 6.39 -37.29
N ASN A 53 26.31 6.90 -36.25
CA ASN A 53 27.33 7.94 -36.27
C ASN A 53 26.90 9.24 -36.98
N THR A 54 25.60 9.50 -37.09
CA THR A 54 25.07 10.76 -37.64
C THR A 54 24.87 11.76 -36.51
N PRO A 55 25.58 12.91 -36.49
CA PRO A 55 25.39 13.93 -35.46
C PRO A 55 24.01 14.58 -35.55
N LEU A 56 23.31 14.65 -34.41
CA LEU A 56 22.10 15.45 -34.22
C LEU A 56 22.44 16.62 -33.28
N LYS A 57 22.49 17.82 -33.84
CA LYS A 57 22.63 19.06 -33.05
C LYS A 57 21.24 19.54 -32.65
N VAL A 58 21.08 19.97 -31.40
CA VAL A 58 19.81 20.47 -30.86
C VAL A 58 20.02 21.66 -29.93
N ARG A 59 19.01 22.53 -29.84
CA ARG A 59 18.85 23.54 -28.80
C ARG A 59 17.38 23.86 -28.57
N GLN A 60 17.06 24.36 -27.39
CA GLN A 60 15.75 24.89 -27.03
C GLN A 60 15.79 26.42 -27.23
N THR A 61 14.79 27.02 -27.89
CA THR A 61 14.84 28.45 -28.27
C THR A 61 13.69 29.30 -27.73
N ASN A 62 12.66 28.72 -27.11
CA ASN A 62 11.60 29.53 -26.49
C ASN A 62 12.14 30.18 -25.19
N PRO A 63 12.26 31.52 -25.11
CA PRO A 63 12.78 32.18 -23.93
C PRO A 63 11.87 32.06 -22.69
N ASN A 64 10.58 31.72 -22.86
CA ASN A 64 9.63 31.59 -21.75
C ASN A 64 9.75 30.24 -21.03
N PHE A 65 10.20 29.20 -21.73
CA PHE A 65 10.45 27.89 -21.14
C PHE A 65 11.78 27.91 -20.37
N LYS A 66 11.73 27.70 -19.05
CA LYS A 66 12.91 27.85 -18.17
C LYS A 66 13.63 26.55 -17.85
N ASP A 67 12.97 25.42 -18.04
CA ASP A 67 13.54 24.10 -17.80
C ASP A 67 14.40 23.63 -18.97
N LYS A 68 15.06 22.48 -18.79
CA LYS A 68 15.77 21.79 -19.88
C LYS A 68 14.90 20.67 -20.42
N LEU A 69 14.95 20.48 -21.74
CA LEU A 69 14.36 19.30 -22.36
C LEU A 69 15.28 18.09 -22.19
N THR A 70 14.70 16.90 -22.08
CA THR A 70 15.46 15.65 -22.17
C THR A 70 15.26 15.04 -23.56
N LEU A 71 16.31 15.04 -24.37
CA LEU A 71 16.34 14.33 -25.65
C LEU A 71 16.87 12.91 -25.41
N ARG A 72 16.17 11.92 -25.96
CA ARG A 72 16.54 10.50 -25.92
C ARG A 72 16.66 9.93 -27.31
N LEU A 73 17.71 9.16 -27.55
CA LEU A 73 17.88 8.33 -28.73
C LEU A 73 17.57 6.88 -28.34
N LEU A 74 16.42 6.36 -28.79
CA LEU A 74 15.86 5.07 -28.34
C LEU A 74 15.97 3.96 -29.40
N SER A 75 16.00 2.72 -28.93
CA SER A 75 16.01 1.47 -29.71
C SER A 75 15.16 0.40 -29.01
N ASN A 76 15.20 -0.86 -29.45
CA ASN A 76 14.67 -2.00 -28.68
C ASN A 76 15.70 -2.63 -27.73
N ASP A 77 16.81 -1.93 -27.40
CA ASP A 77 17.82 -2.39 -26.44
C ASP A 77 18.40 -1.20 -25.66
N SER A 78 18.03 -1.11 -24.38
CA SER A 78 18.41 0.00 -23.49
C SER A 78 19.92 0.21 -23.37
N LYS A 79 20.75 -0.81 -23.62
CA LYS A 79 22.22 -0.68 -23.61
C LYS A 79 22.77 0.26 -24.68
N ASN A 80 22.07 0.43 -25.80
CA ASN A 80 22.54 1.22 -26.93
C ASN A 80 21.90 2.62 -26.97
N GLU A 81 20.99 2.90 -26.03
CA GLU A 81 20.25 4.16 -25.97
C GLU A 81 21.09 5.26 -25.33
N LYS A 82 20.80 6.50 -25.69
CA LYS A 82 21.50 7.68 -25.17
C LYS A 82 20.50 8.77 -24.79
N SER A 83 20.88 9.62 -23.85
CA SER A 83 20.08 10.80 -23.47
C SER A 83 20.96 12.00 -23.19
N ILE A 84 20.42 13.20 -23.45
CA ILE A 84 21.11 14.46 -23.17
C ILE A 84 20.11 15.54 -22.75
N GLN A 85 20.55 16.44 -21.88
CA GLN A 85 19.80 17.63 -21.49
C GLN A 85 20.01 18.74 -22.52
N VAL A 86 18.94 19.36 -22.97
CA VAL A 86 18.93 20.38 -24.03
C VAL A 86 18.44 21.70 -23.44
N GLY A 87 19.32 22.69 -23.41
CA GLY A 87 19.03 24.08 -23.03
C GLY A 87 19.12 25.02 -24.23
N ASN A 88 19.42 26.28 -23.98
CA ASN A 88 19.51 27.33 -25.01
C ASN A 88 20.74 27.23 -25.94
N GLU A 89 21.78 26.53 -25.51
CA GLU A 89 23.00 26.33 -26.30
C GLU A 89 22.90 25.10 -27.22
N TRP A 90 23.57 25.17 -28.37
CA TRP A 90 23.70 24.03 -29.28
C TRP A 90 24.49 22.90 -28.62
N ILE A 91 23.89 21.71 -28.59
CA ILE A 91 24.54 20.48 -28.13
C ILE A 91 24.37 19.37 -29.15
N THR A 92 25.34 18.46 -29.24
CA THR A 92 25.36 17.38 -30.23
C THR A 92 25.23 16.02 -29.55
N ILE A 93 24.42 15.13 -30.12
CA ILE A 93 24.29 13.73 -29.71
C ILE A 93 24.32 12.80 -30.92
N GLN A 94 24.86 11.59 -30.77
CA GLN A 94 24.87 10.56 -31.81
C GLN A 94 24.95 9.16 -31.20
N GLY A 95 24.42 8.15 -31.89
CA GLY A 95 24.53 6.72 -31.56
C GLY A 95 25.45 5.97 -32.53
N ASP A 96 25.91 4.78 -32.16
CA ASP A 96 26.68 3.86 -33.01
C ASP A 96 25.81 2.81 -33.74
N THR A 97 24.54 2.76 -33.36
CA THR A 97 23.43 2.00 -33.98
C THR A 97 22.32 2.96 -34.46
N PRO A 98 21.40 2.54 -35.35
CA PRO A 98 20.21 3.33 -35.66
C PRO A 98 19.34 3.55 -34.42
N LEU A 99 18.98 4.82 -34.16
CA LEU A 99 18.20 5.23 -32.99
C LEU A 99 17.11 6.23 -33.38
N VAL A 100 16.02 6.28 -32.64
CA VAL A 100 14.93 7.23 -32.86
C VAL A 100 14.98 8.33 -31.81
N PRO A 101 15.10 9.62 -32.20
CA PRO A 101 15.06 10.75 -31.29
C PRO A 101 13.64 11.05 -30.79
N PHE A 102 13.50 11.11 -29.48
CA PHE A 102 12.31 11.53 -28.75
C PHE A 102 12.66 12.62 -27.74
N ILE A 103 11.75 13.58 -27.55
CA ILE A 103 11.79 14.49 -26.42
C ILE A 103 10.82 13.97 -25.35
N ASP A 104 11.30 13.79 -24.11
CA ASP A 104 10.40 13.58 -22.97
C ASP A 104 9.48 14.79 -22.86
N THR A 105 8.16 14.55 -22.83
CA THR A 105 7.19 15.64 -22.77
C THR A 105 7.33 16.38 -21.43
N PRO A 106 7.66 17.68 -21.44
CA PRO A 106 7.85 18.44 -20.22
C PRO A 106 6.52 18.68 -19.49
N TYR A 107 6.61 18.93 -18.19
CA TYR A 107 5.48 19.41 -17.40
C TYR A 107 5.50 20.93 -17.28
N GLY A 108 4.33 21.57 -17.28
CA GLY A 108 4.17 23.00 -17.08
C GLY A 108 3.23 23.66 -18.09
N GLU A 109 3.00 24.96 -17.92
CA GLU A 109 2.11 25.76 -18.78
C GLU A 109 2.79 26.22 -20.07
N GLU A 110 4.12 26.44 -20.02
CA GLU A 110 4.90 26.94 -21.15
C GLU A 110 5.36 25.78 -22.05
N HIS A 111 5.16 25.90 -23.36
CA HIS A 111 5.68 24.95 -24.36
C HIS A 111 7.13 25.27 -24.73
N ALA A 112 7.93 24.26 -25.07
CA ALA A 112 9.28 24.49 -25.57
C ALA A 112 9.30 24.56 -27.10
N VAL A 113 10.34 25.17 -27.65
CA VAL A 113 10.63 25.12 -29.10
C VAL A 113 12.00 24.49 -29.25
N LEU A 114 12.05 23.36 -29.95
CA LEU A 114 13.28 22.64 -30.25
C LEU A 114 13.74 23.00 -31.67
N GLU A 115 14.94 23.54 -31.78
CA GLU A 115 15.67 23.58 -33.04
C GLU A 115 16.61 22.39 -33.15
N TYR A 116 16.71 21.81 -34.34
CA TYR A 116 17.64 20.71 -34.59
C TYR A 116 18.23 20.73 -36.00
N GLN A 117 19.48 20.27 -36.11
CA GLN A 117 20.24 20.15 -37.34
C GLN A 117 20.83 18.75 -37.45
N LEU A 118 20.77 18.18 -38.65
CA LEU A 118 21.34 16.88 -38.97
C LEU A 118 22.68 17.07 -39.66
N GLY A 119 23.73 16.39 -39.18
CA GLY A 119 25.04 16.44 -39.83
C GLY A 119 25.07 15.84 -41.24
N ASN A 120 24.06 15.02 -41.59
CA ASN A 120 23.82 14.55 -42.95
C ASN A 120 22.33 14.18 -43.13
N GLU A 121 21.53 15.03 -43.79
CA GLU A 121 20.10 14.78 -44.01
C GLU A 121 19.83 13.52 -44.85
N SER A 122 20.74 13.15 -45.76
CA SER A 122 20.60 11.92 -46.57
C SER A 122 20.84 10.64 -45.76
N ALA A 123 21.29 10.77 -44.51
CA ALA A 123 21.54 9.67 -43.59
C ALA A 123 20.42 9.51 -42.54
N THR A 124 19.19 9.97 -42.81
CA THR A 124 18.02 9.65 -41.98
C THR A 124 16.96 8.91 -42.77
N LYS A 125 16.18 8.07 -42.08
CA LYS A 125 14.99 7.41 -42.63
C LYS A 125 13.75 8.00 -41.97
N PRO A 126 12.64 8.22 -42.66
CA PRO A 126 11.40 8.60 -41.99
C PRO A 126 10.96 7.48 -41.03
N LEU A 127 10.45 7.87 -39.86
CA LEU A 127 9.82 6.95 -38.93
C LEU A 127 8.40 6.66 -39.43
N ALA A 128 8.06 5.38 -39.64
CA ALA A 128 6.68 5.01 -39.93
C ALA A 128 5.84 5.20 -38.65
N ILE A 129 4.82 6.05 -38.71
CA ILE A 129 3.96 6.36 -37.56
C ILE A 129 2.51 6.08 -37.94
N TYR A 130 1.86 5.22 -37.16
CA TYR A 130 0.42 5.01 -37.23
C TYR A 130 -0.25 5.71 -36.05
N LYS A 131 -1.17 6.62 -36.36
CA LYS A 131 -2.08 7.23 -35.38
C LYS A 131 -3.46 6.62 -35.58
N GLN A 132 -4.26 6.59 -34.53
CA GLN A 132 -5.65 6.13 -34.59
C GLN A 132 -6.40 6.76 -35.77
N GLN A 133 -7.15 5.96 -36.52
CA GLN A 133 -7.84 6.32 -37.77
C GLN A 133 -6.91 6.77 -38.92
N GLY A 134 -5.60 6.51 -38.80
CA GLY A 134 -4.61 6.79 -39.82
C GLY A 134 -4.66 5.81 -41.00
N SER A 135 -3.96 6.17 -42.09
CA SER A 135 -3.86 5.31 -43.28
C SER A 135 -2.90 4.15 -43.04
N VAL A 136 -3.46 2.94 -42.85
CA VAL A 136 -2.68 1.69 -42.73
C VAL A 136 -1.79 1.48 -43.96
N SER A 137 -2.30 1.78 -45.15
CA SER A 137 -1.53 1.65 -46.40
C SER A 137 -0.33 2.60 -46.41
N GLN A 138 -0.49 3.85 -45.95
CA GLN A 138 0.60 4.82 -45.92
C GLN A 138 1.64 4.48 -44.85
N PHE A 139 1.20 3.96 -43.71
CA PHE A 139 2.07 3.48 -42.65
C PHE A 139 3.00 2.37 -43.16
N PHE A 140 2.45 1.30 -43.75
CA PHE A 140 3.27 0.21 -44.27
C PHE A 140 4.06 0.60 -45.51
N SER A 141 3.51 1.43 -46.42
CA SER A 141 4.27 1.89 -47.59
C SER A 141 5.50 2.69 -47.18
N THR A 142 5.39 3.54 -46.14
CA THR A 142 6.53 4.27 -45.58
C THR A 142 7.55 3.30 -44.97
N TRP A 143 7.09 2.34 -44.16
CA TRP A 143 8.00 1.38 -43.52
C TRP A 143 8.73 0.51 -44.55
N ASP A 144 8.04 0.04 -45.59
CA ASP A 144 8.60 -0.81 -46.64
C ASP A 144 9.53 -0.03 -47.58
N GLN A 145 9.13 1.18 -48.00
CA GLN A 145 9.92 1.98 -48.94
C GLN A 145 11.29 2.37 -48.37
N PHE A 146 11.33 2.77 -47.10
CA PHE A 146 12.54 3.28 -46.46
C PHE A 146 13.29 2.22 -45.66
N ASP A 147 12.74 1.01 -45.54
CA ASP A 147 13.31 -0.11 -44.81
C ASP A 147 13.75 0.28 -43.39
N GLY A 148 12.85 0.99 -42.68
CA GLY A 148 13.11 1.56 -41.35
C GLY A 148 13.32 0.51 -40.26
N GLU A 149 14.25 0.78 -39.34
CA GLU A 149 14.58 -0.11 -38.22
C GLU A 149 13.47 -0.17 -37.16
N TYR A 150 12.63 0.86 -37.09
CA TYR A 150 11.55 0.97 -36.11
C TYR A 150 10.31 1.63 -36.72
N ALA A 151 9.18 1.45 -36.03
CA ALA A 151 7.94 2.19 -36.25
C ALA A 151 7.28 2.55 -34.92
N LEU A 152 6.28 3.41 -34.98
CA LEU A 152 5.54 3.89 -33.83
C LEU A 152 4.04 3.75 -34.07
N ILE A 153 3.32 3.19 -33.09
CA ILE A 153 1.85 3.16 -33.05
C ILE A 153 1.43 4.05 -31.87
N GLN A 154 0.53 5.00 -32.10
CA GLN A 154 0.12 5.99 -31.10
C GLN A 154 -1.38 5.91 -30.82
N GLY A 155 -1.73 5.68 -29.56
CA GLY A 155 -3.06 5.89 -28.98
C GLY A 155 -3.11 7.18 -28.16
N GLU A 156 -4.25 7.41 -27.52
CA GLU A 156 -4.47 8.54 -26.63
C GLU A 156 -3.73 8.35 -25.29
N SER A 157 -3.71 7.12 -24.77
CA SER A 157 -3.10 6.79 -23.47
C SER A 157 -1.73 6.11 -23.58
N PHE A 158 -1.24 5.82 -24.80
CA PHE A 158 0.03 5.12 -24.97
C PHE A 158 0.72 5.36 -26.33
N GLN A 159 1.99 4.98 -26.37
CA GLN A 159 2.80 4.86 -27.57
C GLN A 159 3.48 3.48 -27.56
N LEU A 160 3.37 2.72 -28.65
CA LEU A 160 4.04 1.43 -28.82
C LEU A 160 5.16 1.57 -29.86
N PHE A 161 6.40 1.40 -29.39
CA PHE A 161 7.62 1.50 -30.19
C PHE A 161 8.06 0.11 -30.67
N VAL A 162 7.95 -0.12 -31.98
CA VAL A 162 8.03 -1.46 -32.59
C VAL A 162 9.32 -1.61 -33.39
N PRO A 163 10.15 -2.65 -33.14
CA PRO A 163 11.30 -2.95 -33.98
C PRO A 163 10.89 -3.61 -35.30
N LYS A 164 11.69 -3.41 -36.34
CA LYS A 164 11.50 -3.97 -37.68
C LYS A 164 11.24 -5.48 -37.71
N LYS A 165 11.84 -6.23 -36.77
CA LYS A 165 11.64 -7.69 -36.64
C LYS A 165 10.15 -8.06 -36.52
N ASP A 166 9.35 -7.19 -35.91
CA ASP A 166 7.92 -7.42 -35.69
C ASP A 166 7.02 -6.78 -36.76
N LYS A 167 7.59 -6.20 -37.83
CA LYS A 167 6.83 -5.54 -38.90
C LYS A 167 5.72 -6.45 -39.46
N GLU A 168 6.03 -7.72 -39.72
CA GLU A 168 5.03 -8.67 -40.23
C GLU A 168 4.02 -9.10 -39.17
N LEU A 169 4.40 -9.14 -37.88
CA LEU A 169 3.44 -9.37 -36.78
C LEU A 169 2.44 -8.22 -36.69
N VAL A 170 2.89 -6.98 -36.87
CA VAL A 170 2.02 -5.79 -36.92
C VAL A 170 1.17 -5.77 -38.19
N ARG A 171 1.70 -6.22 -39.33
CA ARG A 171 0.94 -6.33 -40.59
C ARG A 171 -0.14 -7.41 -40.52
N SER A 172 0.10 -8.49 -39.79
CA SER A 172 -0.79 -9.64 -39.66
C SER A 172 -1.06 -9.92 -38.18
N LEU A 173 -1.74 -8.97 -37.51
CA LEU A 173 -2.13 -9.11 -36.12
C LEU A 173 -3.00 -10.37 -35.95
N LYS A 174 -2.58 -11.26 -35.06
CA LYS A 174 -3.26 -12.54 -34.82
C LYS A 174 -4.61 -12.35 -34.12
N ASP A 175 -4.64 -11.47 -33.11
CA ASP A 175 -5.77 -11.36 -32.19
C ASP A 175 -6.63 -10.08 -32.43
N PHE A 176 -6.25 -9.27 -33.44
CA PHE A 176 -6.89 -8.00 -33.77
C PHE A 176 -7.11 -7.91 -35.28
N GLN A 177 -8.26 -7.38 -35.70
CA GLN A 177 -8.64 -7.18 -37.10
C GLN A 177 -7.94 -5.97 -37.73
N SER A 178 -7.49 -5.01 -36.92
CA SER A 178 -6.81 -3.79 -37.39
C SER A 178 -5.92 -3.17 -36.31
N LEU A 179 -5.06 -2.21 -36.72
CA LEU A 179 -4.29 -1.39 -35.78
C LEU A 179 -5.19 -0.50 -34.91
N ASP A 180 -6.34 -0.06 -35.43
CA ASP A 180 -7.33 0.67 -34.64
C ASP A 180 -7.97 -0.22 -33.55
N GLU A 181 -8.22 -1.51 -33.82
CA GLU A 181 -8.70 -2.43 -32.78
C GLU A 181 -7.63 -2.68 -31.71
N LEU A 182 -6.35 -2.78 -32.10
CA LEU A 182 -5.23 -2.85 -31.15
C LEU A 182 -5.19 -1.61 -30.25
N ILE A 183 -5.30 -0.40 -30.82
CA ILE A 183 -5.34 0.85 -30.05
C ILE A 183 -6.55 0.85 -29.10
N ALA A 184 -7.75 0.56 -29.61
CA ALA A 184 -8.97 0.53 -28.80
C ALA A 184 -8.89 -0.48 -27.64
N TYR A 185 -8.20 -1.61 -27.84
CA TYR A 185 -7.94 -2.59 -26.79
C TYR A 185 -7.08 -2.02 -25.65
N TYR A 186 -6.02 -1.27 -25.96
CA TYR A 186 -5.23 -0.59 -24.94
C TYR A 186 -6.00 0.52 -24.23
N GLU A 187 -6.74 1.34 -24.97
CA GLU A 187 -7.58 2.38 -24.37
C GLU A 187 -8.63 1.78 -23.41
N ASP A 188 -9.18 0.61 -23.72
CA ASP A 188 -10.07 -0.14 -22.82
C ASP A 188 -9.36 -0.62 -21.55
N ILE A 189 -8.10 -1.09 -21.63
CA ILE A 189 -7.29 -1.43 -20.44
C ILE A 189 -7.08 -0.19 -19.55
N PHE A 190 -6.58 0.91 -20.11
CA PHE A 190 -6.31 2.12 -19.35
C PHE A 190 -7.59 2.71 -18.75
N ALA A 191 -8.69 2.76 -19.52
CA ALA A 191 -9.98 3.23 -19.02
C ALA A 191 -10.49 2.36 -17.86
N MET A 192 -10.33 1.04 -17.94
CA MET A 192 -10.71 0.14 -16.85
C MET A 192 -9.85 0.36 -15.62
N TYR A 193 -8.53 0.45 -15.77
CA TYR A 193 -7.62 0.63 -14.64
C TYR A 193 -7.81 1.99 -13.96
N ASP A 194 -8.05 3.05 -14.74
CA ASP A 194 -8.43 4.37 -14.23
C ASP A 194 -9.72 4.32 -13.42
N SER A 195 -10.72 3.56 -13.90
CA SER A 195 -11.98 3.36 -13.18
C SER A 195 -11.77 2.57 -11.88
N ILE A 196 -10.91 1.56 -11.87
CA ILE A 196 -10.62 0.73 -10.68
C ILE A 196 -10.09 1.60 -9.52
N ILE A 197 -9.24 2.59 -9.82
CA ILE A 197 -8.69 3.50 -8.81
C ILE A 197 -9.52 4.77 -8.63
N GLY A 198 -10.69 4.86 -9.24
CA GLY A 198 -11.64 5.97 -9.07
C GLY A 198 -11.17 7.31 -9.65
N LEU A 199 -10.52 7.32 -10.83
CA LEU A 199 -10.22 8.55 -11.57
C LEU A 199 -11.45 9.01 -12.39
N ASP A 200 -12.46 9.49 -11.67
CA ASP A 200 -13.77 9.87 -12.19
C ASP A 200 -13.97 11.39 -12.39
N GLY A 201 -13.00 12.21 -11.99
CA GLY A 201 -13.08 13.67 -12.03
C GLY A 201 -14.01 14.31 -10.97
N SER A 202 -14.45 13.55 -9.96
CA SER A 202 -15.31 14.04 -8.87
C SER A 202 -14.67 15.15 -8.04
N THR A 203 -13.35 15.12 -7.89
CA THR A 203 -12.52 16.17 -7.27
C THR A 203 -11.26 16.38 -8.10
N VAL A 204 -10.48 17.43 -7.79
CA VAL A 204 -9.20 17.70 -8.46
C VAL A 204 -8.26 16.50 -8.34
N GLU A 205 -8.25 15.83 -7.19
CA GLU A 205 -7.41 14.67 -6.90
C GLU A 205 -7.87 13.38 -7.61
N ASN A 206 -9.04 13.40 -8.24
CA ASN A 206 -9.61 12.25 -8.94
C ASN A 206 -9.67 12.46 -10.46
N LYS A 207 -9.00 13.49 -10.99
CA LYS A 207 -8.87 13.70 -12.44
C LYS A 207 -7.91 12.70 -13.08
N LYS A 208 -8.21 12.31 -14.31
CA LYS A 208 -7.28 11.52 -15.14
C LYS A 208 -6.06 12.35 -15.52
N SER A 209 -4.90 11.69 -15.60
CA SER A 209 -3.67 12.30 -16.15
C SER A 209 -3.68 12.23 -17.67
N GLN A 210 -3.08 13.22 -18.33
CA GLN A 210 -2.83 13.19 -19.79
C GLN A 210 -1.60 12.37 -20.19
N ASN A 211 -0.82 11.86 -19.22
CA ASN A 211 0.40 11.10 -19.49
C ASN A 211 0.11 9.82 -20.30
N ARG A 212 0.80 9.66 -21.43
CA ARG A 212 0.86 8.38 -22.14
C ARG A 212 1.90 7.43 -21.58
N TYR A 213 1.61 6.13 -21.65
CA TYR A 213 2.61 5.07 -21.46
C TYR A 213 3.51 4.94 -22.69
N PHE A 214 4.78 4.60 -22.50
CA PHE A 214 5.70 4.25 -23.58
C PHE A 214 6.01 2.77 -23.49
N LEU A 215 5.48 1.99 -24.44
CA LEU A 215 5.59 0.54 -24.51
C LEU A 215 6.65 0.17 -25.54
N LYS A 216 7.59 -0.72 -25.19
CA LYS A 216 8.65 -1.15 -26.11
C LYS A 216 9.16 -2.56 -25.80
N ALA A 217 10.01 -3.08 -26.66
CA ALA A 217 10.88 -4.22 -26.34
C ALA A 217 12.22 -3.72 -25.79
N ASP A 218 12.87 -4.49 -24.93
CA ASP A 218 14.20 -4.20 -24.39
C ASP A 218 15.04 -5.48 -24.25
N ILE A 219 15.96 -5.71 -25.18
CA ILE A 219 16.85 -6.89 -25.18
C ILE A 219 17.61 -7.04 -23.86
N SER A 220 18.00 -5.93 -23.25
CA SER A 220 18.77 -5.90 -22.00
C SER A 220 17.92 -5.60 -20.77
N GLY A 221 16.60 -5.72 -20.90
CA GLY A 221 15.64 -5.47 -19.84
C GLY A 221 15.77 -6.42 -18.65
N ALA A 222 15.24 -5.99 -17.50
CA ALA A 222 15.19 -6.82 -16.30
C ALA A 222 14.03 -7.83 -16.38
N GLY A 223 14.19 -9.01 -15.78
CA GLY A 223 13.11 -10.01 -15.69
C GLY A 223 12.57 -10.46 -17.06
N GLY A 224 11.30 -10.87 -17.11
CA GLY A 224 10.60 -11.17 -18.39
C GLY A 224 9.99 -9.94 -19.05
N ALA A 225 9.57 -8.98 -18.23
CA ALA A 225 9.15 -7.64 -18.58
C ALA A 225 9.28 -6.76 -17.33
N TYR A 226 9.13 -5.44 -17.48
CA TYR A 226 9.18 -4.51 -16.38
C TYR A 226 8.44 -3.19 -16.68
N TYR A 227 7.82 -2.64 -15.65
CA TYR A 227 7.44 -1.24 -15.57
C TYR A 227 8.57 -0.40 -14.98
N GLY A 228 9.13 0.50 -15.78
CA GLY A 228 10.22 1.38 -15.39
C GLY A 228 9.80 2.84 -15.25
N ALA A 229 10.69 3.66 -14.71
CA ALA A 229 10.45 5.10 -14.53
C ALA A 229 10.29 5.88 -15.84
N ASN A 230 10.76 5.34 -16.97
CA ASN A 230 10.81 6.06 -18.25
C ASN A 230 10.01 5.38 -19.37
N TRP A 231 9.66 4.10 -19.21
CA TRP A 231 8.91 3.29 -20.15
C TRP A 231 8.51 1.96 -19.49
N THR A 232 7.61 1.24 -20.14
CA THR A 232 7.27 -0.15 -19.82
C THR A 232 7.81 -1.03 -20.94
N ALA A 233 8.54 -2.08 -20.62
CA ALA A 233 9.18 -2.92 -21.64
C ALA A 233 9.11 -4.42 -21.35
N ASN A 234 9.03 -5.21 -22.40
CA ASN A 234 9.26 -6.65 -22.31
C ASN A 234 10.72 -6.97 -22.64
N SER A 235 11.33 -7.89 -21.87
CA SER A 235 12.78 -8.08 -21.85
C SER A 235 13.27 -9.01 -22.96
N THR A 236 12.92 -8.69 -24.21
CA THR A 236 13.28 -9.45 -25.41
C THR A 236 13.57 -8.50 -26.58
N ASP A 237 13.92 -9.03 -27.74
CA ASP A 237 14.12 -8.25 -28.97
C ASP A 237 12.84 -7.93 -29.75
N SER A 238 11.67 -8.34 -29.23
CA SER A 238 10.39 -8.32 -29.95
C SER A 238 9.27 -7.75 -29.09
N THR A 239 8.39 -6.93 -29.66
CA THR A 239 7.18 -6.40 -29.02
C THR A 239 6.00 -7.38 -29.03
N LYS A 240 6.20 -8.65 -29.36
CA LYS A 240 5.12 -9.65 -29.46
C LYS A 240 4.19 -9.66 -28.25
N MET A 241 4.73 -9.51 -27.04
CA MET A 241 3.93 -9.43 -25.79
C MET A 241 2.83 -8.36 -25.87
N TRP A 242 3.14 -7.21 -26.47
CA TRP A 242 2.23 -6.09 -26.65
C TRP A 242 1.24 -6.28 -27.81
N LEU A 243 1.47 -7.25 -28.69
CA LEU A 243 0.63 -7.55 -29.85
C LEU A 243 -0.31 -8.75 -29.61
N ASP A 244 -0.13 -9.48 -28.50
CA ASP A 244 -0.97 -10.59 -28.10
C ASP A 244 -2.10 -10.10 -27.17
N LYS A 245 -3.34 -10.49 -27.47
CA LYS A 245 -4.49 -10.15 -26.63
C LYS A 245 -4.42 -10.94 -25.32
N LEU A 246 -4.70 -10.26 -24.20
CA LEU A 246 -4.65 -10.83 -22.83
C LEU A 246 -3.31 -11.40 -22.40
N SER A 247 -2.21 -10.96 -23.01
CA SER A 247 -0.90 -11.21 -22.46
C SER A 247 -0.89 -10.82 -20.98
N TRP A 248 -0.64 -11.79 -20.09
CA TRP A 248 -0.57 -11.51 -18.65
C TRP A 248 0.53 -10.49 -18.37
N GLY A 249 1.68 -10.58 -19.05
CA GLY A 249 2.74 -9.59 -18.96
C GLY A 249 2.24 -8.19 -19.29
N THR A 250 1.44 -8.01 -20.35
CA THR A 250 0.88 -6.69 -20.69
C THR A 250 0.00 -6.13 -19.59
N LEU A 251 -0.94 -6.94 -19.08
CA LEU A 251 -1.85 -6.51 -18.01
C LEU A 251 -1.10 -6.22 -16.69
N HIS A 252 -0.11 -7.04 -16.38
CA HIS A 252 0.71 -6.99 -15.17
C HIS A 252 1.63 -5.77 -15.15
N GLU A 253 2.38 -5.54 -16.23
CA GLU A 253 3.33 -4.44 -16.31
C GLU A 253 2.64 -3.08 -16.36
N ILE A 254 1.51 -2.96 -17.07
CA ILE A 254 0.72 -1.72 -17.03
C ILE A 254 0.21 -1.46 -15.61
N ALA A 255 -0.21 -2.50 -14.88
CA ALA A 255 -0.78 -2.35 -13.55
C ALA A 255 0.25 -1.89 -12.49
N HIS A 256 1.55 -2.10 -12.69
CA HIS A 256 2.56 -1.57 -11.78
C HIS A 256 2.52 -0.04 -11.68
N GLY A 257 2.18 0.67 -12.76
CA GLY A 257 2.00 2.12 -12.70
C GLY A 257 0.82 2.57 -11.83
N TYR A 258 -0.10 1.67 -11.50
CA TYR A 258 -1.29 1.97 -10.68
C TYR A 258 -1.12 1.64 -9.20
N GLN A 259 -0.02 1.00 -8.80
CA GLN A 259 0.31 0.80 -7.39
C GLN A 259 0.46 2.15 -6.68
N ALA A 260 -0.03 2.25 -5.45
CA ALA A 260 -0.08 3.47 -4.67
C ALA A 260 0.92 3.46 -3.51
N GLY A 261 1.03 4.58 -2.82
CA GLY A 261 1.92 4.73 -1.67
C GLY A 261 1.62 3.74 -0.54
N PHE A 262 0.38 3.27 -0.36
CA PHE A 262 0.07 2.26 0.65
C PHE A 262 0.57 0.85 0.30
N ASP A 263 1.04 0.61 -0.93
CA ASP A 263 1.62 -0.68 -1.30
C ASP A 263 2.90 -0.95 -0.49
N ASN A 264 3.05 -2.21 -0.10
CA ASN A 264 4.04 -2.69 0.88
C ASN A 264 3.96 -2.01 2.26
N GLN A 265 2.85 -1.37 2.62
CA GLN A 265 2.62 -0.85 3.98
C GLN A 265 1.76 -1.83 4.79
N GLY A 266 2.33 -2.40 5.85
CA GLY A 266 1.67 -3.37 6.74
C GLY A 266 1.73 -4.82 6.26
N ILE A 267 1.64 -5.06 4.95
CA ILE A 267 1.80 -6.39 4.32
C ILE A 267 2.57 -6.26 3.01
N PHE A 268 3.25 -7.33 2.58
CA PHE A 268 3.93 -7.37 1.29
C PHE A 268 2.93 -7.42 0.12
N THR A 269 3.00 -6.47 -0.79
CA THR A 269 2.17 -6.42 -2.00
C THR A 269 2.95 -6.27 -3.31
N GLY A 270 4.29 -6.26 -3.25
CA GLY A 270 5.14 -6.31 -4.44
C GLY A 270 4.79 -7.54 -5.29
N GLU A 271 4.53 -7.37 -6.58
CA GLU A 271 4.07 -8.45 -7.47
C GLU A 271 2.73 -9.11 -7.06
N VAL A 272 1.92 -8.47 -6.21
CA VAL A 272 0.61 -8.98 -5.77
C VAL A 272 -0.50 -7.99 -6.07
N SER A 273 -0.45 -6.75 -5.56
CA SER A 273 -1.59 -5.82 -5.67
C SER A 273 -1.85 -5.34 -7.09
N ASN A 274 -0.80 -5.14 -7.89
CA ASN A 274 -0.91 -4.83 -9.32
C ASN A 274 -1.69 -5.93 -10.07
N ASN A 275 -1.60 -7.19 -9.62
CA ASN A 275 -2.32 -8.29 -10.27
C ASN A 275 -3.83 -8.25 -10.06
N LEU A 276 -4.36 -7.48 -9.09
CA LEU A 276 -5.81 -7.29 -8.96
C LEU A 276 -6.43 -6.68 -10.21
N PHE A 277 -5.71 -5.77 -10.86
CA PHE A 277 -6.13 -5.10 -12.08
C PHE A 277 -6.23 -6.09 -13.24
N GLY A 278 -5.18 -6.89 -13.45
CA GLY A 278 -5.17 -7.93 -14.48
C GLY A 278 -6.23 -9.01 -14.26
N VAL A 279 -6.43 -9.44 -13.00
CA VAL A 279 -7.51 -10.38 -12.63
C VAL A 279 -8.87 -9.77 -12.97
N GLN A 280 -9.14 -8.55 -12.53
CA GLN A 280 -10.42 -7.90 -12.80
C GLN A 280 -10.68 -7.72 -14.30
N TYR A 281 -9.64 -7.38 -15.08
CA TYR A 281 -9.74 -7.31 -16.53
C TYR A 281 -10.08 -8.67 -17.15
N GLN A 282 -9.39 -9.75 -16.75
CA GLN A 282 -9.67 -11.09 -17.26
C GLN A 282 -11.10 -11.55 -16.94
N TYR A 283 -11.58 -11.35 -15.71
CA TYR A 283 -12.95 -11.74 -15.34
C TYR A 283 -14.03 -10.83 -15.94
N SER A 284 -13.77 -9.54 -16.18
CA SER A 284 -14.75 -8.67 -16.85
C SER A 284 -14.96 -9.07 -18.31
N LYS A 285 -13.92 -9.55 -18.99
CA LYS A 285 -14.00 -9.98 -20.40
C LYS A 285 -14.46 -11.42 -20.58
N TYR A 286 -14.10 -12.33 -19.67
CA TYR A 286 -14.32 -13.78 -19.83
C TYR A 286 -15.32 -14.37 -18.84
N GLY A 287 -15.78 -13.61 -17.84
CA GLY A 287 -16.56 -14.14 -16.74
C GLY A 287 -15.85 -15.33 -16.10
N LYS A 288 -16.61 -16.37 -15.76
CA LYS A 288 -16.08 -17.60 -15.14
C LYS A 288 -15.10 -18.38 -16.02
N LYS A 289 -15.06 -18.16 -17.34
CA LYS A 289 -14.05 -18.79 -18.20
C LYS A 289 -12.63 -18.32 -17.87
N ALA A 290 -12.48 -17.20 -17.19
CA ALA A 290 -11.19 -16.73 -16.68
C ALA A 290 -10.53 -17.74 -15.72
N ASP A 291 -11.29 -18.64 -15.06
CA ASP A 291 -10.68 -19.74 -14.29
C ASP A 291 -9.79 -20.66 -15.15
N GLN A 292 -10.10 -20.79 -16.44
CA GLN A 292 -9.42 -21.69 -17.38
C GLN A 292 -8.27 -21.00 -18.12
N VAL A 293 -8.41 -19.71 -18.43
CA VAL A 293 -7.45 -18.96 -19.26
C VAL A 293 -6.66 -17.91 -18.50
N GLY A 294 -7.11 -17.55 -17.30
CA GLY A 294 -6.54 -16.49 -16.48
C GLY A 294 -5.44 -16.95 -15.54
N TRP A 295 -4.70 -15.97 -15.02
CA TRP A 295 -3.52 -16.22 -14.21
C TRP A 295 -3.85 -16.61 -12.76
N LEU A 296 -4.95 -16.08 -12.21
CA LEU A 296 -5.37 -16.27 -10.81
C LEU A 296 -5.40 -17.74 -10.40
N PHE A 297 -5.91 -18.60 -11.28
CA PHE A 297 -5.98 -20.05 -11.07
C PHE A 297 -5.02 -20.84 -11.96
N ASN A 298 -3.91 -20.20 -12.35
CA ASN A 298 -2.80 -20.82 -13.07
C ASN A 298 -3.26 -21.54 -14.35
N PHE A 299 -4.01 -20.83 -15.20
CA PHE A 299 -4.42 -21.28 -16.53
C PHE A 299 -5.14 -22.64 -16.49
N GLY A 300 -6.22 -22.73 -15.70
CA GLY A 300 -7.07 -23.93 -15.60
C GLY A 300 -6.67 -24.93 -14.52
N LYS A 301 -5.73 -24.59 -13.64
CA LYS A 301 -5.27 -25.45 -12.53
C LYS A 301 -5.89 -25.07 -11.18
N LYS A 302 -7.13 -24.55 -11.20
CA LYS A 302 -7.86 -24.07 -10.01
C LYS A 302 -7.85 -25.04 -8.85
N GLU A 303 -8.16 -26.31 -9.08
CA GLU A 303 -8.21 -27.32 -8.03
C GLU A 303 -6.85 -27.50 -7.32
N GLN A 304 -5.74 -27.43 -8.06
CA GLN A 304 -4.40 -27.53 -7.47
C GLN A 304 -4.08 -26.31 -6.62
N VAL A 305 -4.38 -25.11 -7.13
CA VAL A 305 -4.16 -23.85 -6.40
C VAL A 305 -4.98 -23.81 -5.11
N GLU A 306 -6.26 -24.17 -5.19
CA GLU A 306 -7.18 -24.23 -4.06
C GLU A 306 -6.75 -25.25 -3.00
N ARG A 307 -6.35 -26.46 -3.40
CA ARG A 307 -5.84 -27.48 -2.46
C ARG A 307 -4.56 -27.02 -1.77
N ASN A 308 -3.64 -26.40 -2.50
CA ASN A 308 -2.38 -25.92 -1.93
C ASN A 308 -2.63 -24.80 -0.92
N LEU A 309 -3.50 -23.85 -1.26
CA LEU A 309 -3.88 -22.76 -0.35
C LEU A 309 -4.60 -23.29 0.90
N TYR A 310 -5.53 -24.25 0.71
CA TYR A 310 -6.21 -24.92 1.82
C TYR A 310 -5.23 -25.63 2.77
N ASN A 311 -4.29 -26.40 2.23
CA ASN A 311 -3.29 -27.08 3.07
C ASN A 311 -2.41 -26.08 3.82
N ALA A 312 -1.94 -25.02 3.15
CA ALA A 312 -1.11 -23.98 3.78
C ALA A 312 -1.81 -23.33 4.99
N LEU A 313 -3.03 -22.83 4.80
CA LEU A 313 -3.74 -22.08 5.84
C LEU A 313 -4.38 -23.01 6.89
N MET A 314 -5.00 -24.10 6.45
CA MET A 314 -5.85 -24.91 7.33
C MET A 314 -5.14 -26.10 7.97
N LYS A 315 -4.01 -26.57 7.41
CA LYS A 315 -3.28 -27.75 7.91
C LYS A 315 -1.88 -27.41 8.39
N GLU A 316 -1.21 -26.44 7.77
CA GLU A 316 0.16 -26.04 8.13
C GLU A 316 0.20 -24.79 9.01
N ASN A 317 -0.95 -24.15 9.28
CA ASN A 317 -1.07 -22.93 10.09
C ASN A 317 -0.18 -21.78 9.60
N LYS A 318 0.01 -21.70 8.28
CA LYS A 318 0.66 -20.56 7.61
C LYS A 318 -0.25 -19.34 7.65
N ASN A 319 0.35 -18.16 7.57
CA ASN A 319 -0.36 -16.89 7.40
C ASN A 319 0.00 -16.26 6.04
N TYR A 320 -0.54 -15.08 5.76
CA TYR A 320 -0.31 -14.37 4.50
C TYR A 320 1.16 -14.26 4.11
N ASP A 321 2.07 -13.97 5.03
CA ASP A 321 3.48 -13.72 4.72
C ASP A 321 4.18 -14.97 4.15
N ASP A 322 3.76 -16.16 4.61
CA ASP A 322 4.29 -17.46 4.20
C ASP A 322 3.81 -17.92 2.81
N LEU A 323 2.81 -17.24 2.23
CA LEU A 323 2.16 -17.67 1.00
C LEU A 323 2.89 -17.18 -0.26
N ASP A 324 2.70 -17.92 -1.36
CA ASP A 324 3.16 -17.49 -2.68
C ASP A 324 2.36 -16.29 -3.23
N LEU A 325 2.87 -15.63 -4.27
CA LEU A 325 2.25 -14.42 -4.84
C LEU A 325 0.79 -14.64 -5.30
N ARG A 326 0.47 -15.83 -5.84
CA ARG A 326 -0.87 -16.15 -6.34
C ARG A 326 -1.83 -16.40 -5.19
N GLN A 327 -1.38 -17.09 -4.16
CA GLN A 327 -2.12 -17.33 -2.93
C GLN A 327 -2.43 -16.02 -2.19
N LYS A 328 -1.45 -15.11 -2.11
CA LYS A 328 -1.64 -13.74 -1.61
C LYS A 328 -2.68 -12.97 -2.43
N LEU A 329 -2.63 -13.08 -3.76
CA LEU A 329 -3.58 -12.45 -4.66
C LEU A 329 -5.02 -12.96 -4.48
N ILE A 330 -5.21 -14.26 -4.22
CA ILE A 330 -6.54 -14.82 -3.95
C ILE A 330 -7.20 -14.09 -2.78
N LEU A 331 -6.50 -13.90 -1.66
CA LEU A 331 -7.05 -13.15 -0.53
C LEU A 331 -7.52 -11.74 -0.93
N LEU A 332 -6.64 -10.97 -1.58
CA LEU A 332 -6.96 -9.60 -1.96
C LEU A 332 -8.14 -9.55 -2.96
N THR A 333 -8.22 -10.56 -3.84
CA THR A 333 -9.31 -10.70 -4.82
C THR A 333 -10.64 -10.98 -4.11
N MET A 334 -10.66 -11.92 -3.15
CA MET A 334 -11.89 -12.24 -2.40
C MET A 334 -12.32 -11.06 -1.52
N ALA A 335 -11.38 -10.36 -0.90
CA ALA A 335 -11.66 -9.17 -0.09
C ALA A 335 -12.29 -8.05 -0.94
N LYS A 336 -11.66 -7.73 -2.08
CA LYS A 336 -12.20 -6.75 -3.02
C LYS A 336 -13.55 -7.16 -3.59
N GLN A 337 -13.74 -8.43 -3.95
CA GLN A 337 -15.02 -8.94 -4.45
C GLN A 337 -16.14 -8.77 -3.41
N LYS A 338 -15.87 -9.09 -2.14
CA LYS A 338 -16.83 -8.91 -1.06
C LYS A 338 -17.15 -7.45 -0.76
N ALA A 339 -16.16 -6.56 -0.87
CA ALA A 339 -16.30 -5.13 -0.64
C ALA A 339 -16.93 -4.37 -1.81
N GLY A 340 -16.80 -4.90 -3.02
CA GLY A 340 -17.21 -4.28 -4.27
C GLY A 340 -16.20 -3.27 -4.82
N ASP A 341 -16.32 -2.99 -6.11
CA ASP A 341 -15.41 -2.09 -6.84
C ASP A 341 -15.44 -0.66 -6.30
N GLU A 342 -16.62 -0.20 -5.85
CA GLU A 342 -16.79 1.13 -5.25
C GLU A 342 -15.94 1.31 -3.99
N ALA A 343 -15.85 0.29 -3.12
CA ALA A 343 -15.05 0.37 -1.91
C ALA A 343 -13.56 0.51 -2.23
N PHE A 344 -13.08 -0.21 -3.26
CA PHE A 344 -11.69 -0.12 -3.72
C PHE A 344 -11.40 1.25 -4.33
N ALA A 345 -12.28 1.77 -5.18
CA ALA A 345 -12.15 3.11 -5.74
C ALA A 345 -12.13 4.18 -4.65
N LYS A 346 -13.05 4.12 -3.68
CA LYS A 346 -13.10 5.05 -2.53
C LYS A 346 -11.84 4.99 -1.67
N MET A 347 -11.23 3.82 -1.49
CA MET A 347 -9.96 3.67 -0.79
C MET A 347 -8.85 4.46 -1.50
N TYR A 348 -8.73 4.34 -2.83
CA TYR A 348 -7.78 5.11 -3.62
C TYR A 348 -8.06 6.62 -3.58
N GLN A 349 -9.33 7.02 -3.76
CA GLN A 349 -9.75 8.43 -3.70
C GLN A 349 -9.45 9.04 -2.33
N GLY A 350 -9.79 8.33 -1.26
CA GLY A 350 -9.51 8.72 0.12
C GLY A 350 -8.02 8.85 0.40
N TYR A 351 -7.23 7.88 -0.05
CA TYR A 351 -5.77 7.93 0.10
C TYR A 351 -5.13 9.09 -0.69
N ARG A 352 -5.59 9.37 -1.92
CA ARG A 352 -5.14 10.56 -2.69
C ARG A 352 -5.45 11.86 -1.95
N LYS A 353 -6.64 11.98 -1.37
CA LYS A 353 -7.04 13.13 -0.56
C LYS A 353 -6.19 13.27 0.72
N LEU A 354 -5.79 12.16 1.35
CA LEU A 354 -4.88 12.20 2.49
C LEU A 354 -3.48 12.65 2.05
N ALA A 355 -2.99 12.11 0.94
CA ALA A 355 -1.66 12.38 0.40
C ALA A 355 -1.47 13.82 -0.10
N SER A 356 -2.54 14.56 -0.41
CA SER A 356 -2.46 15.97 -0.78
C SER A 356 -2.22 16.91 0.42
N ASN A 357 -2.29 16.40 1.66
CA ASN A 357 -2.00 17.17 2.86
C ASN A 357 -0.49 17.21 3.15
N ALA A 358 0.07 18.41 3.40
CA ALA A 358 1.49 18.59 3.72
C ALA A 358 1.97 17.84 4.98
N ALA A 359 1.07 17.52 5.92
CA ALA A 359 1.38 16.74 7.13
C ALA A 359 1.30 15.21 6.91
N PHE A 360 1.00 14.76 5.70
CA PHE A 360 0.83 13.35 5.36
C PHE A 360 2.10 12.53 5.60
N LYS A 361 1.94 11.38 6.24
CA LYS A 361 3.00 10.38 6.40
C LYS A 361 2.48 9.03 5.91
N LYS A 362 3.10 8.52 4.84
CA LYS A 362 2.76 7.23 4.23
C LYS A 362 2.71 6.08 5.26
N GLY A 363 3.66 6.06 6.22
CA GLY A 363 3.75 5.01 7.23
C GLY A 363 2.56 4.92 8.19
N ASP A 364 1.75 5.98 8.29
CA ASP A 364 0.58 6.02 9.18
C ASP A 364 -0.66 5.34 8.55
N TYR A 365 -0.59 4.94 7.28
CA TYR A 365 -1.72 4.42 6.50
C TYR A 365 -1.37 3.07 5.86
N SER A 366 -1.44 2.01 6.65
CA SER A 366 -1.21 0.65 6.16
C SER A 366 -2.34 0.17 5.24
N LEU A 367 -2.03 -0.67 4.24
CA LEU A 367 -3.05 -1.23 3.36
C LEU A 367 -4.10 -2.06 4.12
N PRO A 368 -3.75 -2.94 5.08
CA PRO A 368 -4.74 -3.65 5.90
C PRO A 368 -5.74 -2.73 6.61
N ASP A 369 -5.27 -1.60 7.14
CA ASP A 369 -6.12 -0.63 7.82
C ASP A 369 -7.06 0.09 6.86
N LEU A 370 -6.53 0.52 5.72
CA LEU A 370 -7.32 1.15 4.65
C LEU A 370 -8.39 0.18 4.13
N MET A 371 -8.04 -1.08 3.87
CA MET A 371 -9.02 -2.09 3.49
C MET A 371 -10.05 -2.30 4.59
N ASN A 372 -9.64 -2.47 5.84
CA ASN A 372 -10.59 -2.68 6.93
C ASN A 372 -11.55 -1.51 7.08
N GLN A 373 -11.08 -0.27 6.95
CA GLN A 373 -11.93 0.91 6.98
C GLN A 373 -12.86 0.98 5.77
N TYR A 374 -12.30 1.16 4.57
CA TYR A 374 -13.11 1.45 3.38
C TYR A 374 -14.01 0.29 2.99
N TYR A 375 -13.56 -0.96 3.17
CA TYR A 375 -14.40 -2.11 2.85
C TYR A 375 -15.52 -2.28 3.87
N SER A 376 -15.21 -2.18 5.17
CA SER A 376 -16.23 -2.37 6.20
C SER A 376 -17.30 -1.29 6.16
N GLU A 377 -16.89 -0.02 5.98
CA GLU A 377 -17.83 1.10 5.94
C GLU A 377 -18.69 1.13 4.68
N ASN A 378 -18.14 0.72 3.53
CA ASN A 378 -18.87 0.76 2.26
C ASN A 378 -20.00 -0.27 2.20
N VAL A 379 -19.76 -1.51 2.64
CA VAL A 379 -20.77 -2.59 2.58
C VAL A 379 -21.38 -2.93 3.95
N GLN A 380 -21.02 -2.19 5.00
CA GLN A 380 -21.55 -2.34 6.36
C GLN A 380 -21.38 -3.76 6.92
N VAL A 381 -20.19 -4.33 6.77
CA VAL A 381 -19.79 -5.63 7.32
C VAL A 381 -18.46 -5.47 8.05
N ASP A 382 -18.10 -6.41 8.92
CA ASP A 382 -16.84 -6.34 9.66
C ASP A 382 -15.80 -7.26 9.02
N PHE A 383 -14.81 -6.66 8.33
CA PHE A 383 -13.68 -7.37 7.70
C PHE A 383 -12.58 -7.77 8.68
N THR A 384 -12.61 -7.30 9.93
CA THR A 384 -11.62 -7.65 10.97
C THR A 384 -11.39 -9.16 11.09
N PRO A 385 -12.43 -10.01 11.21
CA PRO A 385 -12.24 -11.44 11.46
C PRO A 385 -11.49 -12.15 10.33
N VAL A 386 -11.78 -11.80 9.06
CA VAL A 386 -11.06 -12.39 7.93
C VAL A 386 -9.61 -11.93 7.90
N PHE A 387 -9.34 -10.64 8.07
CA PHE A 387 -7.99 -10.11 8.00
C PHE A 387 -7.10 -10.64 9.13
N GLU A 388 -7.61 -10.71 10.37
CA GLU A 388 -6.88 -11.32 11.49
C GLU A 388 -6.57 -12.81 11.24
N ARG A 389 -7.51 -13.57 10.67
CA ARG A 389 -7.30 -14.99 10.32
C ARG A 389 -6.21 -15.22 9.30
N TRP A 390 -5.99 -14.26 8.42
CA TRP A 390 -4.89 -14.29 7.45
C TRP A 390 -3.59 -13.68 8.00
N GLY A 391 -3.57 -13.27 9.27
CA GLY A 391 -2.39 -12.76 9.97
C GLY A 391 -2.15 -11.26 9.82
N PHE A 392 -3.12 -10.50 9.31
CA PHE A 392 -2.98 -9.05 9.20
C PHE A 392 -3.00 -8.40 10.58
N LYS A 393 -2.12 -7.43 10.77
CA LYS A 393 -2.14 -6.54 11.93
C LYS A 393 -2.95 -5.31 11.56
N LEU A 394 -3.98 -5.04 12.36
CA LEU A 394 -4.94 -3.97 12.15
C LEU A 394 -4.90 -2.98 13.31
N ASN A 395 -5.21 -1.73 13.03
CA ASN A 395 -5.43 -0.72 14.04
C ASN A 395 -6.71 -1.03 14.85
N HIS A 396 -6.67 -0.76 16.15
CA HIS A 396 -7.78 -1.10 17.05
C HIS A 396 -9.03 -0.23 16.82
N LYS A 397 -8.86 1.00 16.33
CA LYS A 397 -9.93 1.97 16.15
C LYS A 397 -11.03 1.46 15.21
N GLN A 398 -10.66 1.04 14.00
CA GLN A 398 -11.67 0.56 13.04
C GLN A 398 -12.33 -0.74 13.50
N ILE A 399 -11.53 -1.62 14.12
CA ILE A 399 -12.00 -2.88 14.69
C ILE A 399 -13.10 -2.63 15.74
N GLU A 400 -12.89 -1.69 16.66
CA GLU A 400 -13.88 -1.30 17.66
C GLU A 400 -15.12 -0.66 17.04
N MET A 401 -14.93 0.22 16.05
CA MET A 401 -16.03 0.86 15.32
C MET A 401 -16.92 -0.17 14.62
N ASN A 402 -16.34 -1.17 13.96
CA ASN A 402 -17.10 -2.21 13.27
C ASN A 402 -18.01 -2.97 14.25
N ARG A 403 -17.46 -3.41 15.39
CA ARG A 403 -18.22 -4.12 16.43
C ARG A 403 -19.29 -3.23 17.06
N ALA A 404 -18.96 -1.98 17.37
CA ALA A 404 -19.87 -1.08 18.04
C ALA A 404 -21.05 -0.66 17.15
N LYS A 405 -20.82 -0.50 15.84
CA LYS A 405 -21.89 -0.33 14.83
C LYS A 405 -22.73 -1.60 14.62
N GLY A 406 -22.33 -2.74 15.19
CA GLY A 406 -23.02 -4.01 15.03
C GLY A 406 -22.95 -4.53 13.59
N TYR A 407 -21.86 -4.24 12.87
CA TYR A 407 -21.63 -4.84 11.55
C TYR A 407 -21.53 -6.37 11.68
N PRO A 408 -22.15 -7.15 10.78
CA PRO A 408 -22.00 -8.58 10.78
C PRO A 408 -20.55 -8.95 10.47
N ALA A 409 -19.96 -9.76 11.33
CA ALA A 409 -18.66 -10.40 11.10
C ALA A 409 -18.72 -11.27 9.84
N ILE A 410 -17.67 -11.18 9.02
CA ILE A 410 -17.51 -12.00 7.81
C ILE A 410 -16.17 -12.74 7.85
N THR A 411 -16.13 -13.92 7.23
CA THR A 411 -14.90 -14.71 7.10
C THR A 411 -14.94 -15.63 5.88
N SER A 412 -13.79 -16.22 5.55
CA SER A 412 -13.69 -17.18 4.45
C SER A 412 -14.45 -18.48 4.76
N LEU A 413 -15.10 -19.07 3.75
CA LEU A 413 -15.80 -20.36 3.86
C LEU A 413 -14.95 -21.44 4.58
N ALA A 414 -13.67 -21.55 4.23
CA ALA A 414 -12.74 -22.51 4.83
C ALA A 414 -12.60 -22.43 6.37
N TYR A 415 -12.90 -21.28 6.99
CA TYR A 415 -12.83 -21.08 8.45
C TYR A 415 -14.11 -21.43 9.19
N ILE A 416 -15.23 -21.63 8.50
CA ILE A 416 -16.56 -21.86 9.11
C ILE A 416 -17.34 -23.02 8.48
N VAL A 417 -16.83 -23.65 7.42
CA VAL A 417 -17.43 -24.83 6.78
C VAL A 417 -16.44 -25.99 6.81
N PRO A 418 -16.83 -27.19 7.28
CA PRO A 418 -16.00 -28.40 7.22
C PRO A 418 -15.55 -28.71 5.79
N GLU A 419 -14.34 -29.28 5.63
CA GLU A 419 -13.74 -29.57 4.31
C GLU A 419 -14.70 -30.35 3.39
N SER A 420 -15.42 -31.33 3.97
CA SER A 420 -16.38 -32.19 3.26
C SER A 420 -17.63 -31.46 2.74
N GLN A 421 -17.94 -30.28 3.27
CA GLN A 421 -19.11 -29.48 2.88
C GLN A 421 -18.74 -28.25 2.03
N LEU A 422 -17.44 -27.95 1.84
CA LEU A 422 -17.00 -26.76 1.10
C LEU A 422 -17.56 -26.71 -0.32
N ALA A 423 -17.64 -27.86 -1.02
CA ALA A 423 -18.20 -27.90 -2.37
C ALA A 423 -19.67 -27.44 -2.41
N LYS A 424 -20.47 -27.85 -1.43
CA LYS A 424 -21.87 -27.42 -1.32
C LYS A 424 -21.96 -25.94 -0.93
N ALA A 425 -21.14 -25.49 -0.01
CA ALA A 425 -21.11 -24.09 0.42
C ALA A 425 -20.72 -23.16 -0.73
N ARG A 426 -19.70 -23.53 -1.52
CA ARG A 426 -19.31 -22.79 -2.73
C ARG A 426 -20.47 -22.71 -3.73
N ALA A 427 -21.23 -23.78 -3.92
CA ALA A 427 -22.37 -23.79 -4.83
C ALA A 427 -23.51 -22.85 -4.39
N LEU A 428 -23.65 -22.55 -3.09
CA LEU A 428 -24.64 -21.59 -2.60
C LEU A 428 -24.32 -20.15 -2.96
N VAL A 429 -23.03 -19.78 -2.97
CA VAL A 429 -22.58 -18.40 -3.21
C VAL A 429 -22.17 -18.16 -4.67
N ASP A 430 -21.86 -19.21 -5.42
CA ASP A 430 -21.40 -19.14 -6.81
C ASP A 430 -22.28 -18.30 -7.76
N PRO A 431 -23.63 -18.32 -7.68
CA PRO A 431 -24.47 -17.54 -8.59
C PRO A 431 -24.28 -16.02 -8.48
N ASP A 432 -23.89 -15.53 -7.31
CA ASP A 432 -23.85 -14.10 -7.00
C ASP A 432 -22.46 -13.49 -7.19
N ILE A 433 -21.46 -14.28 -7.58
CA ILE A 433 -20.06 -13.84 -7.65
C ILE A 433 -19.36 -14.28 -8.95
N PRO A 434 -18.44 -13.45 -9.47
CA PRO A 434 -17.66 -13.81 -10.66
C PRO A 434 -16.56 -14.85 -10.37
N ILE A 435 -15.98 -14.83 -9.17
CA ILE A 435 -14.84 -15.69 -8.79
C ILE A 435 -15.25 -16.55 -7.60
N ASN A 436 -15.20 -17.87 -7.76
CA ASN A 436 -15.54 -18.82 -6.71
C ASN A 436 -14.29 -19.46 -6.10
N SER A 437 -14.21 -19.59 -4.77
CA SER A 437 -13.07 -20.16 -4.05
C SER A 437 -13.50 -20.81 -2.74
N ASN A 438 -12.68 -21.71 -2.16
CA ASN A 438 -12.83 -22.13 -0.77
C ASN A 438 -12.63 -20.97 0.22
N PHE A 439 -12.04 -19.89 -0.25
CA PHE A 439 -11.71 -18.72 0.56
C PHE A 439 -12.65 -17.53 0.32
N GLU A 440 -13.74 -17.74 -0.43
CA GLU A 440 -14.80 -16.75 -0.59
C GLU A 440 -15.27 -16.24 0.77
N ILE A 441 -15.43 -14.91 0.88
CA ILE A 441 -15.72 -14.26 2.15
C ILE A 441 -17.22 -14.05 2.28
N VAL A 442 -17.81 -14.69 3.28
CA VAL A 442 -19.28 -14.81 3.41
C VAL A 442 -19.78 -14.28 4.74
N THR A 443 -21.07 -13.95 4.77
CA THR A 443 -21.84 -13.83 6.01
C THR A 443 -22.36 -15.20 6.43
N ASN A 444 -22.74 -15.37 7.70
CA ASN A 444 -23.35 -16.62 8.17
C ASN A 444 -24.66 -16.93 7.42
N GLN A 445 -25.45 -15.89 7.11
CA GLN A 445 -26.71 -16.04 6.36
C GLN A 445 -26.53 -16.71 4.99
N GLN A 446 -25.41 -16.47 4.30
CA GLN A 446 -25.14 -17.04 2.97
C GLN A 446 -24.93 -18.56 3.02
N ILE A 447 -24.57 -19.12 4.18
CA ILE A 447 -24.34 -20.57 4.35
C ILE A 447 -25.38 -21.24 5.25
N ALA A 448 -26.32 -20.48 5.80
CA ALA A 448 -27.28 -20.96 6.81
C ALA A 448 -28.14 -22.16 6.32
N SER A 449 -28.43 -22.23 5.02
CA SER A 449 -29.21 -23.31 4.41
C SER A 449 -28.52 -24.68 4.45
N LEU A 450 -27.21 -24.74 4.72
CA LEU A 450 -26.51 -26.00 4.95
C LEU A 450 -26.92 -26.69 6.27
N GLY A 451 -27.54 -25.94 7.20
CA GLY A 451 -28.01 -26.48 8.47
C GLY A 451 -26.90 -26.99 9.39
N LEU A 452 -25.66 -26.55 9.17
CA LEU A 452 -24.49 -26.97 9.95
C LEU A 452 -24.49 -26.31 11.33
N LYS A 453 -24.15 -27.10 12.35
CA LYS A 453 -24.05 -26.66 13.75
C LYS A 453 -22.89 -27.36 14.44
N GLY A 454 -22.34 -26.69 15.44
CA GLY A 454 -21.29 -27.20 16.30
C GLY A 454 -21.43 -26.74 17.74
N ASN A 455 -20.81 -27.50 18.65
CA ASN A 455 -20.60 -27.09 20.03
C ASN A 455 -19.41 -26.12 20.08
N LEU A 456 -19.49 -25.12 20.95
CA LEU A 456 -18.40 -24.19 21.22
C LEU A 456 -18.06 -24.23 22.71
N HIS A 457 -16.81 -24.62 23.00
CA HIS A 457 -16.19 -24.53 24.31
C HIS A 457 -15.36 -23.24 24.39
N ILE A 458 -15.82 -22.27 25.18
CA ILE A 458 -15.10 -21.04 25.45
C ILE A 458 -14.36 -21.17 26.78
N HIS A 459 -13.04 -21.04 26.76
CA HIS A 459 -12.20 -20.92 27.95
C HIS A 459 -11.81 -19.46 28.18
N LEU A 460 -12.19 -18.90 29.33
CA LEU A 460 -11.77 -17.58 29.78
C LEU A 460 -10.43 -17.71 30.50
N HIS A 461 -9.34 -17.33 29.83
CA HIS A 461 -8.02 -17.28 30.46
C HIS A 461 -7.90 -15.99 31.28
N THR A 462 -8.09 -16.13 32.59
CA THR A 462 -8.03 -15.02 33.54
C THR A 462 -7.71 -15.51 34.95
N ASN A 463 -7.01 -14.68 35.73
CA ASN A 463 -6.79 -14.92 37.16
C ASN A 463 -7.94 -14.37 38.03
N GLU A 464 -8.97 -13.79 37.40
CA GLU A 464 -10.00 -13.00 38.09
C GLU A 464 -11.41 -13.53 37.78
N ILE A 465 -11.57 -14.85 37.62
CA ILE A 465 -12.87 -15.43 37.24
C ILE A 465 -14.02 -15.03 38.21
N ASP A 466 -13.72 -14.87 39.49
CA ASP A 466 -14.70 -14.48 40.50
C ASP A 466 -15.31 -13.09 40.25
N THR A 467 -14.59 -12.19 39.58
CA THR A 467 -15.07 -10.83 39.26
C THR A 467 -15.98 -10.81 38.02
N LEU A 468 -15.93 -11.88 37.23
CA LEU A 468 -16.75 -12.09 36.04
C LEU A 468 -18.02 -12.90 36.32
N LYS A 469 -18.11 -13.58 37.48
CA LYS A 469 -19.30 -14.36 37.85
C LYS A 469 -20.59 -13.54 37.82
N GLY A 470 -21.65 -14.13 37.27
CA GLY A 470 -22.95 -13.50 37.10
C GLY A 470 -23.07 -12.56 35.88
N ARG A 471 -21.96 -12.23 35.20
CA ARG A 471 -22.01 -11.56 33.89
C ARG A 471 -22.47 -12.56 32.82
N LYS A 472 -22.90 -12.05 31.66
CA LYS A 472 -23.29 -12.87 30.51
C LYS A 472 -22.25 -12.77 29.40
N ILE A 473 -21.83 -13.91 28.87
CA ILE A 473 -21.17 -14.00 27.57
C ILE A 473 -22.24 -14.22 26.48
N LYS A 474 -22.14 -13.47 25.39
CA LYS A 474 -23.09 -13.48 24.27
C LYS A 474 -22.34 -13.69 22.96
N LEU A 475 -22.84 -14.60 22.14
CA LEU A 475 -22.49 -14.67 20.73
C LEU A 475 -23.52 -13.86 19.94
N LYS A 476 -23.04 -12.90 19.15
CA LYS A 476 -23.88 -11.99 18.41
C LYS A 476 -23.64 -12.10 16.91
N GLU A 477 -24.74 -12.04 16.17
CA GLU A 477 -24.75 -11.72 14.75
C GLU A 477 -25.40 -10.35 14.62
N ARG A 478 -24.61 -9.35 14.23
CA ARG A 478 -25.01 -7.94 14.33
C ARG A 478 -25.39 -7.57 15.77
N ASN A 479 -26.62 -7.09 15.97
CA ASN A 479 -27.20 -6.78 17.26
C ASN A 479 -28.03 -7.93 17.86
N THR A 480 -28.23 -9.02 17.12
CA THR A 480 -29.00 -10.18 17.58
C THR A 480 -28.12 -11.13 18.37
N VAL A 481 -28.58 -11.53 19.56
CA VAL A 481 -27.93 -12.57 20.37
C VAL A 481 -28.33 -13.94 19.82
N VAL A 482 -27.36 -14.69 19.32
CA VAL A 482 -27.55 -16.06 18.80
C VAL A 482 -27.57 -17.06 19.95
N GLN A 483 -26.64 -16.90 20.89
CA GLN A 483 -26.50 -17.72 22.09
C GLN A 483 -25.99 -16.85 23.24
N GLU A 484 -26.40 -17.15 24.47
CA GLU A 484 -25.86 -16.53 25.67
C GLU A 484 -25.74 -17.50 26.84
N LYS A 485 -24.79 -17.24 27.72
CA LYS A 485 -24.61 -17.99 28.97
C LYS A 485 -24.16 -17.06 30.09
N THR A 486 -24.66 -17.32 31.30
CA THR A 486 -24.09 -16.71 32.51
C THR A 486 -22.72 -17.33 32.80
N ILE A 487 -21.76 -16.48 33.15
CA ILE A 487 -20.41 -16.88 33.55
C ILE A 487 -20.48 -17.33 35.01
N GLU A 488 -20.20 -18.61 35.24
CA GLU A 488 -20.08 -19.21 36.59
C GLU A 488 -18.68 -19.79 36.81
N THR A 489 -18.07 -20.28 35.74
CA THR A 489 -16.73 -20.89 35.67
C THR A 489 -15.96 -20.33 34.47
N ALA A 490 -14.65 -20.57 34.44
CA ALA A 490 -13.80 -20.15 33.32
C ALA A 490 -14.18 -20.87 32.01
N ASP A 491 -14.68 -22.10 32.11
CA ASP A 491 -15.12 -22.90 30.97
C ASP A 491 -16.62 -22.73 30.75
N ILE A 492 -16.99 -22.37 29.52
CA ILE A 492 -18.35 -22.07 29.10
C ILE A 492 -18.69 -22.89 27.87
N ASN A 493 -19.78 -23.64 27.96
CA ASN A 493 -20.24 -24.52 26.88
C ASN A 493 -21.51 -23.96 26.23
N LEU A 494 -21.45 -23.78 24.92
CA LEU A 494 -22.57 -23.43 24.06
C LEU A 494 -22.82 -24.59 23.10
N GLN A 495 -24.06 -25.07 23.02
CA GLN A 495 -24.44 -26.21 22.18
C GLN A 495 -25.20 -25.75 20.94
N ASP A 496 -25.12 -26.55 19.88
CA ASP A 496 -25.89 -26.36 18.65
C ASP A 496 -25.77 -24.95 18.05
N VAL A 497 -24.59 -24.33 18.19
CA VAL A 497 -24.31 -23.02 17.58
C VAL A 497 -24.25 -23.22 16.07
N PRO A 498 -24.99 -22.45 15.25
CA PRO A 498 -24.85 -22.56 13.81
C PRO A 498 -23.41 -22.28 13.37
N ASN A 499 -22.98 -22.91 12.29
CA ASN A 499 -21.67 -22.63 11.72
C ASN A 499 -21.59 -21.17 11.24
N GLY A 500 -20.47 -20.51 11.54
CA GLY A 500 -20.33 -19.10 11.27
C GLY A 500 -19.25 -18.42 12.09
N VAL A 501 -19.13 -17.12 11.89
CA VAL A 501 -18.34 -16.21 12.72
C VAL A 501 -19.26 -15.27 13.50
N TYR A 502 -18.99 -15.11 14.79
CA TYR A 502 -19.84 -14.35 15.71
C TYR A 502 -19.02 -13.36 16.51
N THR A 503 -19.57 -12.17 16.74
CA THR A 503 -19.00 -11.22 17.69
C THR A 503 -19.26 -11.71 19.11
N VAL A 504 -18.22 -11.74 19.93
CA VAL A 504 -18.31 -12.10 21.36
C VAL A 504 -18.45 -10.83 22.19
N GLU A 505 -19.47 -10.77 23.03
CA GLU A 505 -19.71 -9.66 23.95
C GLU A 505 -19.87 -10.20 25.38
N ILE A 506 -19.16 -9.61 26.35
CA ILE A 506 -19.38 -9.86 27.77
C ILE A 506 -20.08 -8.64 28.37
N SER A 507 -21.23 -8.85 29.00
CA SER A 507 -22.12 -7.79 29.51
C SER A 507 -22.62 -8.08 30.94
N GLY A 508 -22.95 -7.04 31.70
CA GLY A 508 -23.48 -7.15 33.07
C GLY A 508 -23.51 -5.79 33.80
N GLU A 509 -24.26 -5.70 34.91
CA GLU A 509 -24.63 -4.43 35.57
C GLU A 509 -23.51 -3.76 36.38
N LYS A 510 -22.44 -4.47 36.75
CA LYS A 510 -21.36 -3.91 37.57
C LYS A 510 -20.31 -3.18 36.71
N MET A 511 -20.36 -1.85 36.74
CA MET A 511 -19.40 -0.94 36.06
C MET A 511 -18.18 -0.57 36.91
N ASP A 512 -17.96 -1.22 38.05
CA ASP A 512 -16.85 -0.93 38.95
C ASP A 512 -15.47 -1.33 38.39
N ARG A 513 -15.44 -2.16 37.32
CA ARG A 513 -14.22 -2.71 36.73
C ARG A 513 -14.28 -2.71 35.21
N MET A 514 -13.16 -2.38 34.58
CA MET A 514 -12.99 -2.41 33.12
C MET A 514 -12.10 -3.57 32.71
N TYR A 515 -12.42 -4.21 31.59
CA TYR A 515 -11.65 -5.34 31.06
C TYR A 515 -11.26 -5.08 29.61
N HIS A 516 -10.05 -5.55 29.27
CA HIS A 516 -9.54 -5.69 27.92
C HIS A 516 -9.61 -7.17 27.51
N PHE A 517 -10.11 -7.42 26.31
CA PHE A 517 -10.25 -8.76 25.73
C PHE A 517 -9.34 -8.88 24.52
N ARG A 518 -8.58 -9.96 24.40
CA ARG A 518 -7.72 -10.16 23.22
C ARG A 518 -8.45 -10.76 22.02
N SER A 519 -9.60 -11.38 22.23
CA SER A 519 -10.39 -11.98 21.15
C SER A 519 -11.85 -11.57 21.29
N TYR A 520 -12.39 -11.06 20.18
CA TYR A 520 -13.77 -10.58 20.08
C TYR A 520 -14.61 -11.39 19.10
N TYR A 521 -14.06 -12.47 18.52
CA TYR A 521 -14.75 -13.26 17.50
C TYR A 521 -14.66 -14.77 17.79
N ALA A 522 -15.80 -15.44 17.68
CA ALA A 522 -15.90 -16.89 17.78
C ALA A 522 -16.16 -17.48 16.40
N TYR A 523 -15.52 -18.61 16.10
CA TYR A 523 -15.65 -19.31 14.83
C TYR A 523 -16.18 -20.72 15.10
N VAL A 524 -17.27 -21.07 14.44
CA VAL A 524 -17.89 -22.40 14.54
C VAL A 524 -17.79 -23.06 13.17
N LYS A 525 -16.98 -24.11 13.09
CA LYS A 525 -16.69 -24.85 11.86
C LYS A 525 -17.00 -26.33 12.03
N GLU A 526 -16.43 -26.95 13.04
CA GLU A 526 -16.52 -28.40 13.23
C GLU A 526 -17.66 -28.75 14.18
N LYS A 527 -17.88 -30.05 14.42
CA LYS A 527 -18.85 -30.51 15.42
C LYS A 527 -18.50 -30.00 16.83
N ASP A 528 -17.21 -29.95 17.15
CA ASP A 528 -16.71 -29.46 18.43
C ASP A 528 -15.62 -28.41 18.16
N ASN A 529 -15.77 -27.24 18.76
CA ASN A 529 -14.92 -26.07 18.53
C ASN A 529 -14.45 -25.52 19.88
N SER A 530 -13.30 -24.88 19.89
CA SER A 530 -12.73 -24.25 21.07
C SER A 530 -12.30 -22.83 20.80
N LEU A 531 -12.55 -21.94 21.75
CA LEU A 531 -12.07 -20.57 21.77
C LEU A 531 -11.44 -20.29 23.14
N THR A 532 -10.24 -19.73 23.16
CA THR A 532 -9.67 -19.13 24.37
C THR A 532 -9.76 -17.63 24.27
N ILE A 533 -10.26 -16.97 25.31
CA ILE A 533 -10.33 -15.51 25.40
C ILE A 533 -9.48 -15.09 26.60
N ASP A 534 -8.38 -14.37 26.33
CA ASP A 534 -7.64 -13.69 27.40
C ASP A 534 -8.46 -12.51 27.91
N VAL A 535 -8.76 -12.52 29.22
CA VAL A 535 -9.52 -11.47 29.90
C VAL A 535 -8.67 -10.86 31.00
N ASN A 536 -8.30 -9.59 30.81
CA ASN A 536 -7.47 -8.85 31.77
C ASN A 536 -8.25 -7.64 32.29
N GLU A 537 -8.36 -7.51 33.62
CA GLU A 537 -8.80 -6.27 34.25
C GLU A 537 -7.80 -5.16 33.91
N MET A 538 -8.31 -4.02 33.47
CA MET A 538 -7.49 -2.86 33.20
C MET A 538 -7.23 -2.13 34.52
N LYS A 539 -5.96 -2.00 34.91
CA LYS A 539 -5.55 -1.36 36.18
C LYS A 539 -4.88 -0.01 35.98
N VAL A 540 -4.27 0.20 34.81
CA VAL A 540 -3.53 1.37 34.38
C VAL A 540 -3.96 1.72 32.95
N SER A 541 -4.18 3.02 32.68
CA SER A 541 -4.49 3.48 31.33
C SER A 541 -3.28 3.35 30.41
N ASN A 542 -3.47 2.92 29.17
CA ASN A 542 -2.38 2.92 28.18
C ASN A 542 -1.90 4.35 27.83
N LEU A 543 -2.66 5.40 28.15
CA LEU A 543 -2.28 6.79 27.88
C LEU A 543 -1.05 7.24 28.68
N VAL A 544 -0.67 6.52 29.76
CA VAL A 544 0.56 6.81 30.51
C VAL A 544 1.82 6.27 29.83
N ASN A 545 1.67 5.40 28.83
CA ASN A 545 2.78 4.71 28.19
C ASN A 545 3.50 5.63 27.19
N GLU A 546 4.82 5.55 27.16
CA GLU A 546 5.67 6.37 26.31
C GLU A 546 6.30 5.55 25.20
N THR A 547 6.34 6.14 24.00
CA THR A 547 7.15 5.68 22.88
C THR A 547 8.28 6.67 22.67
N ILE A 548 9.51 6.17 22.66
CA ILE A 548 10.72 6.93 22.33
C ILE A 548 11.34 6.30 21.08
N GLN A 549 11.41 7.07 20.00
CA GLN A 549 12.00 6.66 18.73
C GLN A 549 13.45 7.09 18.63
N PHE A 550 14.26 6.21 18.05
CA PHE A 550 15.68 6.43 17.76
C PHE A 550 15.82 6.46 16.23
N LEU A 551 16.26 7.60 15.70
CA LEU A 551 16.40 7.84 14.27
C LEU A 551 17.88 7.87 13.89
N GLY A 552 18.19 7.36 12.70
CA GLY A 552 19.53 7.19 12.19
C GLY A 552 19.85 8.13 11.03
N LEU A 553 20.77 7.70 10.17
CA LEU A 553 21.04 8.37 8.89
C LEU A 553 19.74 8.49 8.08
N GLY A 554 19.49 9.67 7.50
CA GLY A 554 18.25 9.94 6.75
C GLY A 554 17.01 10.15 7.62
N ASP A 555 17.17 10.21 8.94
CA ASP A 555 16.08 10.24 9.93
C ASP A 555 15.22 8.96 9.93
N ASP A 556 15.79 7.87 9.41
CA ASP A 556 15.16 6.54 9.41
C ASP A 556 15.16 5.95 10.82
N GLN A 557 14.03 5.44 11.29
CA GLN A 557 13.94 4.82 12.61
C GLN A 557 14.74 3.51 12.64
N PHE A 558 15.71 3.42 13.56
CA PHE A 558 16.53 2.22 13.76
C PHE A 558 16.23 1.45 15.04
N ALA A 559 15.65 2.13 16.04
CA ALA A 559 15.23 1.51 17.29
C ALA A 559 14.04 2.26 17.92
N GLU A 560 13.37 1.59 18.86
CA GLU A 560 12.26 2.15 19.63
C GLU A 560 12.22 1.57 21.04
N LEU A 561 11.80 2.40 21.99
CA LEU A 561 11.44 1.98 23.35
C LEU A 561 9.96 2.25 23.56
N ASN A 562 9.22 1.22 23.94
CA ASN A 562 7.80 1.31 24.32
C ASN A 562 7.62 0.90 25.78
N THR A 563 7.10 1.79 26.62
CA THR A 563 6.78 1.44 28.02
C THR A 563 5.39 0.83 28.14
N ASP A 564 5.18 -0.02 29.14
CA ASP A 564 3.91 -0.70 29.42
C ASP A 564 3.74 -0.84 30.93
N LEU A 565 3.14 0.18 31.55
CA LEU A 565 3.02 0.25 33.02
C LEU A 565 2.00 -0.75 33.58
N GLU A 566 0.98 -1.12 32.81
CA GLU A 566 0.02 -2.18 33.14
C GLU A 566 0.77 -3.52 33.32
N GLN A 567 1.59 -3.89 32.34
CA GLN A 567 2.37 -5.15 32.37
C GLN A 567 3.70 -5.01 33.13
N LYS A 568 3.98 -3.84 33.72
CA LYS A 568 5.21 -3.53 34.47
C LYS A 568 6.49 -3.85 33.69
N ARG A 569 6.53 -3.45 32.42
CA ARG A 569 7.65 -3.72 31.51
C ARG A 569 7.87 -2.58 30.51
N ALA A 570 8.98 -2.65 29.79
CA ALA A 570 9.19 -1.94 28.54
C ALA A 570 9.70 -2.93 27.48
N VAL A 571 9.44 -2.62 26.22
CA VAL A 571 9.95 -3.37 25.07
C VAL A 571 10.91 -2.46 24.31
N PHE A 572 12.16 -2.90 24.18
CA PHE A 572 13.17 -2.22 23.39
C PHE A 572 13.44 -3.02 22.11
N THR A 573 13.21 -2.40 20.96
CA THR A 573 13.36 -3.04 19.64
C THR A 573 14.44 -2.32 18.84
N VAL A 574 15.33 -3.08 18.21
CA VAL A 574 16.28 -2.58 17.19
C VAL A 574 15.97 -3.26 15.87
N THR A 575 15.80 -2.49 14.80
CA THR A 575 15.27 -2.97 13.52
C THR A 575 16.30 -3.00 12.38
N THR A 576 17.45 -2.32 12.54
CA THR A 576 18.53 -2.31 11.54
C THR A 576 19.89 -2.58 12.16
N LYS A 577 20.79 -3.17 11.37
CA LYS A 577 22.19 -3.39 11.72
C LYS A 577 23.07 -2.16 11.52
N THR A 578 22.58 -1.17 10.77
CA THR A 578 23.35 0.03 10.42
C THR A 578 22.51 1.28 10.68
N PRO A 579 22.41 1.74 11.93
CA PRO A 579 21.76 3.01 12.26
C PRO A 579 22.35 4.20 11.50
N HIS A 580 23.68 4.26 11.38
CA HIS A 580 24.37 5.36 10.75
C HIS A 580 25.75 4.93 10.22
N SER A 581 25.87 4.77 8.90
CA SER A 581 27.09 4.24 8.26
C SER A 581 28.38 5.04 8.54
N TYR A 582 28.28 6.34 8.82
CA TYR A 582 29.45 7.17 9.16
C TYR A 582 29.97 7.03 10.61
N TYR A 583 29.28 6.27 11.47
CA TYR A 583 29.71 5.95 12.84
C TYR A 583 30.23 4.51 12.91
N THR A 584 31.16 4.16 12.01
CA THR A 584 31.75 2.81 11.97
C THR A 584 32.58 2.58 13.22
N ASP A 585 32.33 1.47 13.93
CA ASP A 585 32.99 1.10 15.20
C ASP A 585 32.86 2.16 16.32
N GLU A 586 31.92 3.10 16.19
CA GLU A 586 31.66 4.16 17.16
C GLU A 586 30.29 4.00 17.82
N LYS A 587 30.22 4.24 19.14
CA LYS A 587 28.98 4.23 19.89
C LYS A 587 28.04 5.34 19.39
N TYR A 588 26.90 4.94 18.87
CA TYR A 588 25.88 5.85 18.32
C TYR A 588 24.73 6.10 19.31
N ALA A 589 24.28 5.05 20.00
CA ALA A 589 23.21 5.14 21.00
C ALA A 589 23.38 4.09 22.11
N SER A 590 22.76 4.31 23.26
CA SER A 590 22.61 3.26 24.27
C SER A 590 21.39 3.45 25.16
N ILE A 591 20.94 2.37 25.77
CA ILE A 591 19.90 2.38 26.81
C ILE A 591 20.39 1.60 28.03
N GLU A 592 20.15 2.14 29.22
CA GLU A 592 20.36 1.49 30.50
C GLU A 592 19.07 1.57 31.32
N VAL A 593 18.73 0.51 32.05
CA VAL A 593 17.58 0.50 32.97
C VAL A 593 18.07 0.11 34.37
N PHE A 594 17.61 0.86 35.37
CA PHE A 594 17.94 0.65 36.77
C PHE A 594 16.67 0.41 37.58
N ASN A 595 16.74 -0.51 38.53
CA ASN A 595 15.63 -0.78 39.44
C ASN A 595 15.53 0.29 40.54
N GLU A 596 14.54 0.15 41.42
CA GLU A 596 14.26 1.06 42.54
C GLU A 596 15.40 1.18 43.57
N LYS A 597 16.34 0.21 43.60
CA LYS A 597 17.54 0.23 44.45
C LYS A 597 18.73 0.91 43.77
N GLY A 598 18.59 1.33 42.52
CA GLY A 598 19.67 1.88 41.71
C GLY A 598 20.57 0.84 41.05
N GLU A 599 20.21 -0.45 41.09
CA GLU A 599 20.97 -1.52 40.45
C GLU A 599 20.66 -1.53 38.93
N LYS A 600 21.70 -1.59 38.10
CA LYS A 600 21.54 -1.69 36.63
C LYS A 600 21.05 -3.10 36.28
N ILE A 601 19.85 -3.19 35.73
CA ILE A 601 19.22 -4.48 35.37
C ILE A 601 19.22 -4.75 33.87
N TYR A 602 19.49 -3.72 33.05
CA TYR A 602 19.59 -3.85 31.60
C TYR A 602 20.56 -2.83 31.03
N THR A 603 21.29 -3.23 29.99
CA THR A 603 22.14 -2.35 29.19
C THR A 603 22.17 -2.84 27.75
N LYS A 604 22.08 -1.90 26.81
CA LYS A 604 22.30 -2.15 25.39
C LYS A 604 23.04 -0.97 24.79
N GLU A 605 24.22 -1.24 24.26
CA GLU A 605 24.98 -0.29 23.46
C GLU A 605 24.80 -0.62 21.97
N MET A 606 24.76 0.43 21.15
CA MET A 606 24.54 0.35 19.72
C MET A 606 25.57 1.24 19.03
N GLU A 607 26.36 0.63 18.17
CA GLU A 607 27.28 1.33 17.28
C GLU A 607 26.55 1.88 16.05
N GLY A 608 27.21 2.71 15.23
CA GLY A 608 26.62 3.18 13.97
C GLY A 608 26.50 2.11 12.89
N THR A 609 27.30 1.05 13.01
CA THR A 609 27.33 -0.13 12.14
C THR A 609 27.33 -1.39 12.99
N ASN A 610 27.04 -2.55 12.40
CA ASN A 610 27.16 -3.86 13.05
C ASN A 610 26.29 -4.08 14.31
N VAL A 611 25.17 -3.36 14.42
CA VAL A 611 24.24 -3.52 15.56
C VAL A 611 23.49 -4.85 15.46
N THR A 612 23.28 -5.49 16.61
CA THR A 612 22.43 -6.69 16.69
C THR A 612 20.96 -6.28 16.79
N ILE A 613 20.14 -6.73 15.82
CA ILE A 613 18.68 -6.65 15.84
C ILE A 613 18.15 -7.45 17.02
N VAL A 614 17.33 -6.81 17.86
CA VAL A 614 16.78 -7.41 19.08
C VAL A 614 15.36 -6.94 19.33
N LYS A 615 14.63 -7.70 20.14
CA LYS A 615 13.36 -7.29 20.74
C LYS A 615 13.35 -7.76 22.20
N ASP A 616 13.87 -6.90 23.07
CA ASP A 616 14.08 -7.22 24.48
C ASP A 616 12.88 -6.75 25.31
N THR A 617 12.39 -7.63 26.19
CA THR A 617 11.38 -7.25 27.21
C THR A 617 12.08 -7.02 28.54
N ILE A 618 11.97 -5.80 29.06
CA ILE A 618 12.71 -5.31 30.23
C ILE A 618 11.72 -5.03 31.36
N PRO A 619 11.95 -5.51 32.60
CA PRO A 619 11.14 -5.13 33.75
C PRO A 619 11.14 -3.61 33.98
N LEU A 620 9.96 -3.00 34.15
CA LEU A 620 9.82 -1.56 34.38
C LEU A 620 8.58 -1.26 35.21
N LYS A 621 8.76 -0.75 36.42
CA LYS A 621 7.66 -0.30 37.29
C LYS A 621 7.94 1.11 37.81
N GLU A 622 6.96 1.69 38.51
CA GLU A 622 7.14 2.97 39.19
C GLU A 622 8.42 2.98 40.05
N GLY A 623 9.17 4.09 39.98
CA GLY A 623 10.46 4.29 40.66
C GLY A 623 11.69 3.83 39.88
N TYR A 624 11.54 3.05 38.81
CA TYR A 624 12.67 2.62 37.96
C TYR A 624 13.21 3.79 37.14
N LYS A 625 14.50 3.71 36.80
CA LYS A 625 15.17 4.71 35.98
C LYS A 625 15.56 4.16 34.62
N ILE A 626 15.42 5.00 33.59
CA ILE A 626 15.87 4.71 32.23
C ILE A 626 16.87 5.79 31.85
N LYS A 627 18.03 5.40 31.33
CA LYS A 627 19.03 6.33 30.83
C LYS A 627 19.31 6.04 29.37
N ILE A 628 19.12 7.03 28.52
CA ILE A 628 19.25 6.92 27.06
C ILE A 628 20.35 7.87 26.61
N TYR A 629 21.31 7.33 25.85
CA TYR A 629 22.31 8.09 25.11
C TYR A 629 21.99 8.08 23.62
N HIS A 630 22.12 9.22 22.96
CA HIS A 630 22.06 9.32 21.51
C HIS A 630 23.02 10.41 21.03
N ASP A 631 23.92 10.08 20.09
CA ASP A 631 24.94 11.04 19.65
C ASP A 631 24.32 12.25 18.93
N GLU A 632 23.30 12.01 18.11
CA GLU A 632 22.57 13.04 17.35
C GLU A 632 21.23 13.49 17.98
N ILE A 633 21.22 13.76 19.28
CA ILE A 633 20.00 14.00 20.08
C ILE A 633 19.02 15.05 19.51
N LYS A 634 19.50 16.17 18.95
CA LYS A 634 18.68 17.36 18.66
C LYS A 634 17.46 17.10 17.76
N LYS A 635 17.52 16.08 16.92
CA LYS A 635 16.44 15.72 15.99
C LYS A 635 16.14 14.22 15.93
N ARG A 636 16.99 13.37 16.52
CA ARG A 636 16.97 11.92 16.28
C ARG A 636 16.65 11.05 17.49
N LEU A 637 16.45 11.64 18.66
CA LEU A 637 15.73 10.99 19.75
C LEU A 637 14.42 11.73 19.97
N THR A 638 13.30 11.10 19.66
CA THR A 638 11.99 11.77 19.63
C THR A 638 10.97 11.02 20.45
N SER A 639 10.00 11.77 20.99
CA SER A 639 8.83 11.24 21.66
C SER A 639 7.66 12.19 21.43
N LYS A 640 6.43 11.67 21.48
CA LYS A 640 5.22 12.50 21.37
C LYS A 640 5.12 13.51 22.53
N ALA A 641 5.51 13.08 23.74
CA ALA A 641 5.59 13.96 24.89
C ALA A 641 6.90 14.76 24.88
N THR A 642 6.85 15.99 25.38
CA THR A 642 8.03 16.87 25.51
C THR A 642 8.90 16.45 26.69
N ILE A 643 9.48 15.25 26.60
CA ILE A 643 10.29 14.62 27.66
C ILE A 643 11.77 14.50 27.29
N ILE A 644 12.13 14.70 26.02
CA ILE A 644 13.53 14.65 25.56
C ILE A 644 14.18 16.03 25.72
N ASN A 645 15.33 16.09 26.38
CA ASN A 645 16.19 17.26 26.40
C ASN A 645 17.08 17.28 25.14
N PRO A 646 16.82 18.14 24.15
CA PRO A 646 17.58 18.15 22.91
C PRO A 646 18.98 18.75 23.08
N MET A 647 19.31 19.30 24.25
CA MET A 647 20.62 19.89 24.54
C MET A 647 21.56 18.93 25.25
N ASN A 648 21.10 17.72 25.61
CA ASN A 648 21.91 16.73 26.31
C ASN A 648 21.87 15.39 25.58
N LYS A 649 23.04 14.90 25.15
CA LYS A 649 23.18 13.57 24.51
C LYS A 649 22.69 12.43 25.41
N THR A 650 22.67 12.64 26.72
CA THR A 650 22.15 11.67 27.70
C THR A 650 20.90 12.20 28.37
N ASN A 651 19.81 11.46 28.27
CA ASN A 651 18.55 11.73 28.97
C ASN A 651 18.31 10.65 30.03
N GLU A 652 18.02 11.06 31.27
CA GLU A 652 17.63 10.17 32.35
C GLU A 652 16.17 10.41 32.70
N PHE A 653 15.42 9.32 32.85
CA PHE A 653 14.00 9.30 33.15
C PHE A 653 13.74 8.48 34.41
N ILE A 654 12.75 8.88 35.20
CA ILE A 654 12.15 8.08 36.25
C ILE A 654 10.73 7.72 35.82
N MET A 655 10.38 6.45 35.90
CA MET A 655 9.00 6.00 35.69
C MET A 655 8.13 6.41 36.89
N THR A 656 7.08 7.16 36.65
CA THR A 656 6.06 7.55 37.65
C THR A 656 4.74 6.87 37.34
N LYS A 657 3.77 6.94 38.25
CA LYS A 657 2.40 6.49 37.96
C LYS A 657 1.73 7.21 36.77
N TRP A 658 2.22 8.38 36.35
CA TRP A 658 1.68 9.16 35.21
C TRP A 658 2.54 9.06 33.94
N GLY A 659 3.59 8.22 33.93
CA GLY A 659 4.52 8.08 32.81
C GLY A 659 5.94 8.56 33.14
N LEU A 660 6.75 8.80 32.10
CA LEU A 660 8.18 9.14 32.25
C LEU A 660 8.40 10.61 32.65
N LYS A 661 9.18 10.81 33.71
CA LYS A 661 9.71 12.11 34.13
C LYS A 661 11.18 12.22 33.78
N ASN A 662 11.58 13.20 32.98
CA ASN A 662 12.99 13.48 32.77
C ASN A 662 13.58 14.12 34.04
N THR A 663 14.75 13.67 34.49
CA THR A 663 15.35 14.14 35.75
C THR A 663 15.99 15.53 35.63
N TYR A 664 16.28 15.98 34.41
CA TYR A 664 16.90 17.28 34.13
C TYR A 664 15.88 18.32 33.66
N LEU A 665 14.85 17.90 32.91
CA LEU A 665 13.77 18.80 32.53
C LEU A 665 12.78 18.99 33.69
N LYS A 666 12.21 20.18 33.80
CA LYS A 666 11.06 20.43 34.69
C LYS A 666 9.75 19.97 34.06
N ASN A 667 9.72 18.80 33.42
CA ASN A 667 8.50 18.27 32.83
C ASN A 667 7.59 17.70 33.92
N ASN A 668 6.28 17.83 33.73
CA ASN A 668 5.26 17.27 34.62
C ASN A 668 4.55 16.11 33.92
N PRO A 669 4.80 14.85 34.32
CA PRO A 669 4.13 13.68 33.73
C PRO A 669 2.60 13.73 33.84
N GLU A 670 2.06 14.33 34.91
CA GLU A 670 0.61 14.47 35.08
C GLU A 670 0.02 15.44 34.04
N GLU A 671 0.68 16.56 33.76
CA GLU A 671 0.25 17.48 32.69
C GLU A 671 0.37 16.84 31.30
N ASN A 672 1.39 16.01 31.07
CA ASN A 672 1.51 15.24 29.84
C ASN A 672 0.34 14.25 29.69
N LEU A 673 -0.06 13.57 30.77
CA LEU A 673 -1.22 12.68 30.78
C LEU A 673 -2.52 13.46 30.52
N MET A 674 -2.69 14.61 31.15
CA MET A 674 -3.83 15.52 30.91
C MET A 674 -3.93 15.92 29.44
N LYS A 675 -2.81 16.29 28.81
CA LYS A 675 -2.77 16.62 27.38
C LYS A 675 -3.20 15.44 26.51
N ARG A 676 -2.76 14.21 26.84
CA ARG A 676 -3.15 13.00 26.11
C ARG A 676 -4.62 12.66 26.28
N ILE A 677 -5.17 12.87 27.48
CA ILE A 677 -6.61 12.75 27.71
C ILE A 677 -7.37 13.72 26.81
N ASP A 678 -6.92 14.98 26.74
CA ASP A 678 -7.56 15.99 25.91
C ASP A 678 -7.48 15.65 24.42
N GLU A 679 -6.32 15.20 23.93
CA GLU A 679 -6.12 14.75 22.55
C GLU A 679 -7.01 13.54 22.19
N GLU A 680 -7.05 12.51 23.04
CA GLU A 680 -7.86 11.31 22.82
C GLU A 680 -9.37 11.66 22.84
N MET A 681 -9.79 12.54 23.75
CA MET A 681 -11.18 13.00 23.81
C MET A 681 -11.55 13.90 22.64
N GLU A 682 -10.65 14.73 22.14
CA GLU A 682 -10.87 15.51 20.92
C GLU A 682 -11.09 14.58 19.72
N GLU A 683 -10.30 13.50 19.60
CA GLU A 683 -10.50 12.48 18.58
C GLU A 683 -11.86 11.76 18.70
N ILE A 684 -12.24 11.37 19.93
CA ILE A 684 -13.55 10.73 20.19
C ILE A 684 -14.70 11.69 19.85
N ILE A 685 -14.62 12.95 20.27
CA ILE A 685 -15.70 13.93 20.11
C ILE A 685 -15.84 14.40 18.66
N SER A 686 -14.73 14.54 17.94
CA SER A 686 -14.71 14.96 16.53
C SER A 686 -15.20 13.88 15.58
N ASN A 687 -15.20 12.61 16.00
CA ASN A 687 -15.75 11.50 15.24
C ASN A 687 -17.18 11.17 15.73
N PRO A 688 -18.24 11.46 14.95
CA PRO A 688 -19.62 11.23 15.37
C PRO A 688 -19.92 9.78 15.74
N VAL A 689 -19.23 8.82 15.11
CA VAL A 689 -19.39 7.40 15.46
C VAL A 689 -18.78 7.12 16.83
N LEU A 690 -17.51 7.46 17.04
CA LEU A 690 -16.81 7.19 18.31
C LEU A 690 -17.51 7.87 19.49
N LYS A 691 -18.00 9.09 19.26
CA LYS A 691 -18.76 9.83 20.24
C LYS A 691 -19.93 8.99 20.73
N GLU A 692 -20.79 8.46 19.88
CA GLU A 692 -22.01 7.75 20.30
C GLU A 692 -21.77 6.35 20.91
N ILE A 693 -20.57 5.76 20.76
CA ILE A 693 -20.30 4.42 21.30
C ILE A 693 -20.21 4.47 22.84
N PRO A 694 -20.97 3.63 23.57
CA PRO A 694 -20.86 3.55 25.03
C PRO A 694 -19.47 3.11 25.49
N MET A 695 -18.96 3.67 26.59
CA MET A 695 -17.62 3.38 27.13
C MET A 695 -17.34 1.87 27.31
N GLN A 696 -18.35 1.08 27.64
CA GLN A 696 -18.21 -0.36 27.85
C GLN A 696 -17.77 -1.09 26.56
N LYS A 697 -18.06 -0.52 25.39
CA LYS A 697 -17.80 -1.08 24.07
C LYS A 697 -16.59 -0.44 23.36
N LEU A 698 -16.02 0.64 23.91
CA LEU A 698 -14.91 1.37 23.29
C LEU A 698 -13.71 1.45 24.24
N GLU A 699 -12.60 0.80 23.88
CA GLU A 699 -11.38 0.79 24.69
C GLU A 699 -10.76 2.18 24.81
N MET A 700 -10.88 3.04 23.78
CA MET A 700 -10.43 4.44 23.86
C MET A 700 -11.07 5.16 25.06
N LYS A 701 -12.41 5.07 25.20
CA LYS A 701 -13.13 5.66 26.35
C LYS A 701 -12.75 5.01 27.68
N LYS A 702 -12.54 3.69 27.72
CA LYS A 702 -12.06 3.01 28.94
C LYS A 702 -10.69 3.56 29.38
N ASN A 703 -9.76 3.69 28.44
CA ASN A 703 -8.42 4.23 28.72
C ASN A 703 -8.47 5.69 29.17
N VAL A 704 -9.32 6.53 28.58
CA VAL A 704 -9.54 7.90 29.05
C VAL A 704 -10.10 7.91 30.47
N TRP A 705 -11.17 7.15 30.73
CA TRP A 705 -11.79 7.09 32.04
C TRP A 705 -10.80 6.64 33.12
N MET A 706 -9.96 5.65 32.81
CA MET A 706 -8.89 5.22 33.70
C MET A 706 -7.84 6.30 33.92
N ALA A 707 -7.39 6.98 32.86
CA ALA A 707 -6.39 8.04 32.95
C ALA A 707 -6.88 9.20 33.83
N ILE A 708 -8.15 9.61 33.68
CA ILE A 708 -8.79 10.63 34.52
C ILE A 708 -8.78 10.21 35.99
N ASN A 709 -9.07 8.93 36.27
CA ASN A 709 -9.05 8.40 37.64
C ASN A 709 -7.67 8.33 38.28
N MET A 710 -6.60 8.40 37.48
CA MET A 710 -5.21 8.45 37.96
C MET A 710 -4.73 9.87 38.31
N LEU A 711 -5.44 10.91 37.87
CA LEU A 711 -5.11 12.31 38.18
C LEU A 711 -5.26 12.58 39.69
N SER A 712 -4.46 13.53 40.18
CA SER A 712 -4.59 14.09 41.51
C SER A 712 -5.81 15.01 41.62
N GLU A 713 -6.25 15.27 42.85
CA GLU A 713 -7.29 16.26 43.10
C GLU A 713 -6.67 17.67 43.12
N PRO A 714 -7.29 18.69 42.49
CA PRO A 714 -8.67 18.70 41.96
C PRO A 714 -8.81 18.37 40.45
N GLN A 715 -7.73 17.98 39.76
CA GLN A 715 -7.73 17.75 38.31
C GLN A 715 -8.67 16.60 37.93
N LYS A 716 -8.71 15.53 38.73
CA LYS A 716 -9.63 14.41 38.55
C LYS A 716 -11.09 14.87 38.47
N ILE A 717 -11.58 15.59 39.48
CA ILE A 717 -12.96 16.12 39.49
C ILE A 717 -13.20 17.03 38.28
N THR A 718 -12.24 17.91 37.97
CA THR A 718 -12.33 18.81 36.81
C THR A 718 -12.53 18.04 35.50
N TYR A 719 -11.74 16.99 35.25
CA TYR A 719 -11.79 16.21 34.01
C TYR A 719 -13.00 15.29 33.92
N ILE A 720 -13.43 14.69 35.04
CA ILE A 720 -14.70 13.94 35.08
C ILE A 720 -15.85 14.84 34.67
N ASN A 721 -15.92 16.07 35.20
CA ASN A 721 -16.98 17.01 34.86
C ASN A 721 -16.87 17.52 33.42
N LYS A 722 -15.64 17.81 32.94
CA LYS A 722 -15.37 18.28 31.58
C LYS A 722 -15.87 17.29 30.51
N TYR A 723 -15.66 15.99 30.74
CA TYR A 723 -15.92 14.96 29.73
C TYR A 723 -17.09 14.04 30.06
N LYS A 724 -17.85 14.32 31.12
CA LYS A 724 -18.95 13.48 31.62
C LYS A 724 -19.86 12.99 30.51
N ASP A 725 -20.43 13.92 29.75
CA ASP A 725 -21.44 13.58 28.74
C ASP A 725 -20.83 12.66 27.68
N SER A 726 -19.69 13.04 27.11
CA SER A 726 -19.04 12.27 26.04
C SER A 726 -18.47 10.92 26.49
N LEU A 727 -18.06 10.78 27.76
CA LEU A 727 -17.55 9.52 28.31
C LEU A 727 -18.67 8.54 28.60
N TYR A 728 -19.73 8.98 29.27
CA TYR A 728 -20.73 8.07 29.80
C TYR A 728 -21.86 7.76 28.82
N ASN A 729 -22.19 8.68 27.89
CA ASN A 729 -23.26 8.56 26.87
C ASN A 729 -24.25 7.42 27.18
N GLU A 730 -25.27 7.74 27.99
CA GLU A 730 -26.34 6.79 28.34
C GLU A 730 -27.19 6.40 27.14
#